data_AF-A0A955AQJ0-F1
#
_entry.id   AF-A0A955AQJ0-F1
#
_cell.length_a   1.000
_cell.length_b   1.000
_cell.length_c   1.000
_cell.angle_alpha   90.00
_cell.angle_beta   90.00
_cell.angle_gamma   90.00
#
_symmetry.space_group_name_H-M   'P 1'
#
loop_
_entity.id
_entity.type
_entity.pdbx_description
1 polymer ?
#
loop_
_entity_poly.entity_id
_entity_poly.type
_entity_poly.pdbx_seq_one_letter_code
_entity_poly.pdbx_strand_id
1 'polypeptide(L)'
;MIAILFCRNRFLRTLGILALLSCETLLTSLALADEDANRIRSLAAQVVRLGDADQGWAVFQDERFACLSCHQIGRHGGSIGPDLSDIGRQRTLPEIIDSVFQPSKTIAPEYQCWTVDLADGKQMKGYLRSADSPQEIQLLDPASQRITIIRQEIIDAKIATGTLTPDGLAQALTYRQQLDLFRFLSERDRSKQDANDFVLSPQTPHEHVAEFAYETAPLHLNHHHLAAHPVNARRVYDYYAKQAEEFRNRTTLPRLLPAFPGLDGGEFGHWGQQNETTWSDDRWNQTDLGSVQAGIFRTETLEVARAICVSLGNESNLFGCFDIDTGRYVAMWRDHLVKFSSFRHGFLHGLQPDGPLWDTANWQPQLKLRNENTAYKYEGYYRWGTKTIFAYSLDGVPYLDSLTFENGQLIHEVKPADQHSQRRCLQGGERQWKETLTTEIQLGQQTPFAVDTIEVPFQNPWNALMFFGGLDFLSDGSAMVCTIQGDVWHVTGFQQSLSADSVSWQRFASGLHHPLGLVVKDDHVFVMCRDQLLHLVDLNSDGEADYYDCFSNTFVTSTAGHDFICGLQVDSQGRFYTASGNQGVLRFSNDGTQVEVLATGFRNPDGLSLSPDGWVSVPCSEGEWTPASMICEFPLDTNKPQPFFGYRGPKDGQAPALPLAYLPRGVDNSSAEQVTVTSDRWKPLFDKTIHLSFGAGNVFLLLTDHVGDRRQGAIVPLPGDFASGIHRARFHPRDGQLYLVGMQGWLSFTPDDGCFQRYRFTGQPLALPTDFHVYQNGVMVTFAKAVTPDVVADSQNHFAQAWNYRYSAAYGSPEMSPTHPHTVGHDPLLIQSTHVMPDQRSVFYAIPDLQPVSMLHLYTQVHSDSIPQELFVTVHAMDSPFTDLPNYVAVEKLIAAHPLTVDMANLTPPQPNPWQQPIENARQIRIQVGPNLQYVQKEIRTRPNEPLHLILENPDVVPHNWVLAESGTLQAVGQMTNQLVADPQAAIRQYVPSSRAILVYTNIVQPKSEFEIYFRSPQEPGRYPFLCTFPGHWTIMNGEMIVERLPAN
;
A
#
# COMPACT_ATOMS: atom_id res chain seq x y z
N MET A 1 -20.21 52.44 -65.05
CA MET A 1 -20.65 52.80 -63.68
C MET A 1 -20.67 51.57 -62.74
N ILE A 2 -19.78 50.58 -62.93
CA ILE A 2 -19.70 49.33 -62.14
C ILE A 2 -18.22 48.95 -62.05
N ALA A 3 -17.44 49.70 -61.26
CA ALA A 3 -16.04 49.36 -60.93
C ALA A 3 -15.57 49.97 -59.60
N ILE A 4 -16.37 50.84 -58.96
CA ILE A 4 -15.99 51.52 -57.71
C ILE A 4 -16.69 50.92 -56.46
N LEU A 5 -17.64 49.99 -56.63
CA LEU A 5 -18.35 49.37 -55.49
C LEU A 5 -17.77 48.04 -54.96
N PHE A 6 -16.83 47.40 -55.67
CA PHE A 6 -16.31 46.08 -55.25
C PHE A 6 -15.03 46.10 -54.40
N CYS A 7 -14.31 47.24 -54.31
CA CYS A 7 -13.10 47.34 -53.47
C CYS A 7 -13.36 47.79 -52.02
N ARG A 8 -14.56 48.23 -51.66
CA ARG A 8 -14.86 48.68 -50.28
C ARG A 8 -15.38 47.58 -49.35
N ASN A 9 -15.89 46.45 -49.89
CA ASN A 9 -16.52 45.41 -49.06
C ASN A 9 -15.60 44.24 -48.63
N ARG A 10 -14.41 44.08 -49.23
CA ARG A 10 -13.42 43.08 -48.79
C ARG A 10 -12.48 43.61 -47.70
N PHE A 11 -12.17 44.90 -47.70
CA PHE A 11 -11.35 45.52 -46.64
C PHE A 11 -12.10 45.58 -45.30
N LEU A 12 -13.40 45.87 -45.30
CA LEU A 12 -14.22 45.94 -44.07
C LEU A 12 -14.53 44.56 -43.45
N ARG A 13 -14.61 43.48 -44.23
CA ARG A 13 -14.79 42.11 -43.68
C ARG A 13 -13.51 41.51 -43.11
N THR A 14 -12.34 41.87 -43.64
CA THR A 14 -11.05 41.37 -43.14
C THR A 14 -10.61 42.14 -41.89
N LEU A 15 -10.88 43.46 -41.82
CA LEU A 15 -10.71 44.24 -40.58
C LEU A 15 -11.71 43.84 -39.48
N GLY A 16 -12.95 43.46 -39.83
CA GLY A 16 -13.93 42.99 -38.86
C GLY A 16 -13.57 41.65 -38.21
N ILE A 17 -12.99 40.71 -38.97
CA ILE A 17 -12.56 39.40 -38.47
C ILE A 17 -11.27 39.51 -37.65
N LEU A 18 -10.31 40.35 -38.06
CA LEU A 18 -9.11 40.67 -37.26
C LEU A 18 -9.45 41.44 -35.98
N ALA A 19 -10.42 42.37 -36.03
CA ALA A 19 -10.90 43.08 -34.85
C ALA A 19 -11.63 42.14 -33.88
N LEU A 20 -12.46 41.21 -34.37
CA LEU A 20 -13.13 40.19 -33.55
C LEU A 20 -12.14 39.21 -32.91
N LEU A 21 -11.16 38.69 -33.66
CA LEU A 21 -10.09 37.84 -33.13
C LEU A 21 -9.21 38.59 -32.12
N SER A 22 -8.89 39.86 -32.38
CA SER A 22 -8.14 40.71 -31.43
C SER A 22 -8.94 41.07 -30.20
N CYS A 23 -10.27 41.20 -30.32
CA CYS A 23 -11.15 41.56 -29.22
C CYS A 23 -11.46 40.33 -28.35
N GLU A 24 -11.61 39.14 -28.93
CA GLU A 24 -11.68 37.87 -28.19
C GLU A 24 -10.36 37.58 -27.49
N THR A 25 -9.20 37.75 -28.13
CA THR A 25 -7.91 37.62 -27.43
C THR A 25 -7.71 38.68 -26.35
N LEU A 26 -8.14 39.94 -26.57
CA LEU A 26 -8.11 40.96 -25.51
C LEU A 26 -9.06 40.63 -24.36
N LEU A 27 -10.30 40.22 -24.65
CA LEU A 27 -11.30 39.85 -23.64
C LEU A 27 -10.86 38.62 -22.84
N THR A 28 -10.26 37.63 -23.51
CA THR A 28 -9.67 36.45 -22.87
C THR A 28 -8.46 36.86 -22.01
N SER A 29 -7.60 37.75 -22.51
CA SER A 29 -6.45 38.25 -21.74
C SER A 29 -6.85 39.11 -20.53
N LEU A 30 -7.93 39.88 -20.64
CA LEU A 30 -8.49 40.69 -19.56
C LEU A 30 -9.17 39.80 -18.51
N ALA A 31 -9.90 38.77 -18.94
CA ALA A 31 -10.51 37.78 -18.04
C ALA A 31 -9.44 36.98 -17.27
N LEU A 32 -8.38 36.53 -17.95
CA LEU A 32 -7.23 35.86 -17.32
C LEU A 32 -6.50 36.78 -16.33
N ALA A 33 -6.33 38.07 -16.67
CA ALA A 33 -5.71 39.04 -15.77
C ALA A 33 -6.56 39.33 -14.52
N ASP A 34 -7.89 39.36 -14.65
CA ASP A 34 -8.82 39.53 -13.53
C ASP A 34 -8.86 38.28 -12.62
N GLU A 35 -8.77 37.08 -13.20
CA GLU A 35 -8.64 35.82 -12.45
C GLU A 35 -7.32 35.75 -11.66
N ASP A 36 -6.18 36.07 -12.27
CA ASP A 36 -4.87 36.12 -11.61
C ASP A 36 -4.86 37.12 -10.44
N ALA A 37 -5.43 38.31 -10.65
CA ALA A 37 -5.51 39.32 -9.60
C ALA A 37 -6.41 38.87 -8.43
N ASN A 38 -7.50 38.15 -8.70
CA ASN A 38 -8.36 37.57 -7.67
C ASN A 38 -7.66 36.44 -6.92
N ARG A 39 -6.91 35.58 -7.62
CA ARG A 39 -6.11 34.50 -7.02
C ARG A 39 -5.07 35.07 -6.06
N ILE A 40 -4.30 36.07 -6.49
CA ILE A 40 -3.28 36.74 -5.67
C ILE A 40 -3.90 37.39 -4.43
N ARG A 41 -5.04 38.08 -4.58
CA ARG A 41 -5.75 38.68 -3.43
C ARG A 41 -6.24 37.64 -2.43
N SER A 42 -6.83 36.55 -2.91
CA SER A 42 -7.29 35.45 -2.06
C SER A 42 -6.12 34.80 -1.31
N LEU A 43 -5.03 34.51 -2.02
CA LEU A 43 -3.82 33.94 -1.42
C LEU A 43 -3.22 34.89 -0.38
N ALA A 44 -3.10 36.18 -0.68
CA ALA A 44 -2.60 37.17 0.28
C ALA A 44 -3.43 37.22 1.57
N ALA A 45 -4.77 37.13 1.48
CA ALA A 45 -5.63 37.06 2.65
C ALA A 45 -5.38 35.79 3.47
N GLN A 46 -5.13 34.67 2.81
CA GLN A 46 -4.83 33.39 3.47
C GLN A 46 -3.44 33.37 4.09
N VAL A 47 -2.42 33.96 3.45
CA VAL A 47 -1.08 34.14 4.03
C VAL A 47 -1.16 34.90 5.35
N VAL A 48 -1.97 35.97 5.39
CA VAL A 48 -2.15 36.76 6.61
C VAL A 48 -2.82 35.94 7.73
N ARG A 49 -3.78 35.08 7.37
CA ARG A 49 -4.58 34.31 8.31
C ARG A 49 -3.90 33.02 8.80
N LEU A 50 -3.21 32.31 7.92
CA LEU A 50 -2.80 30.92 8.11
C LEU A 50 -1.29 30.69 8.00
N GLY A 51 -0.54 31.62 7.40
CA GLY A 51 0.89 31.47 7.18
C GLY A 51 1.71 31.65 8.46
N ASP A 52 2.80 30.90 8.57
CA ASP A 52 3.75 30.89 9.68
C ASP A 52 5.16 31.29 9.18
N ALA A 53 5.72 32.34 9.77
CA ALA A 53 6.99 32.89 9.33
C ALA A 53 8.19 31.99 9.67
N ASP A 54 8.15 31.24 10.77
CA ASP A 54 9.26 30.36 11.16
C ASP A 54 9.30 29.14 10.24
N GLN A 55 8.13 28.60 9.86
CA GLN A 55 8.04 27.55 8.84
C GLN A 55 8.47 28.07 7.46
N GLY A 56 8.11 29.31 7.13
CA GLY A 56 8.52 29.96 5.88
C GLY A 56 10.04 30.13 5.77
N TRP A 57 10.74 30.35 6.88
CA TRP A 57 12.19 30.33 6.91
C TRP A 57 12.74 28.95 6.54
N ALA A 58 12.20 27.88 7.13
CA ALA A 58 12.62 26.53 6.82
C ALA A 58 12.40 26.16 5.35
N VAL A 59 11.31 26.63 4.72
CA VAL A 59 11.07 26.51 3.27
C VAL A 59 12.12 27.28 2.48
N PHE A 60 12.47 28.50 2.89
CA PHE A 60 13.46 29.33 2.21
C PHE A 60 14.88 28.72 2.22
N GLN A 61 15.22 27.97 3.27
CA GLN A 61 16.51 27.28 3.39
C GLN A 61 16.54 25.89 2.75
N ASP A 62 15.37 25.33 2.39
CA ASP A 62 15.26 23.98 1.88
C ASP A 62 16.03 23.82 0.56
N GLU A 63 16.94 22.84 0.51
CA GLU A 63 17.84 22.62 -0.62
C GLU A 63 17.09 22.26 -1.91
N ARG A 64 15.84 21.74 -1.81
CA ARG A 64 14.99 21.44 -2.97
C ARG A 64 14.55 22.70 -3.72
N PHE A 65 14.38 23.81 -3.00
CA PHE A 65 13.93 25.08 -3.56
C PHE A 65 15.08 26.09 -3.72
N ALA A 66 16.17 25.92 -2.96
CA ALA A 66 17.45 26.64 -3.09
C ALA A 66 17.35 28.17 -3.09
N CYS A 67 16.30 28.75 -2.46
CA CYS A 67 16.10 30.20 -2.40
C CYS A 67 17.29 30.91 -1.75
N LEU A 68 17.80 30.36 -0.63
CA LEU A 68 18.96 30.88 0.09
C LEU A 68 20.27 30.84 -0.74
N SER A 69 20.40 29.93 -1.71
CA SER A 69 21.59 29.85 -2.57
C SER A 69 21.73 31.08 -3.47
N CYS A 70 20.61 31.72 -3.84
CA CYS A 70 20.60 32.89 -4.70
C CYS A 70 20.36 34.20 -3.96
N HIS A 71 19.49 34.20 -2.94
CA HIS A 71 19.03 35.39 -2.24
C HIS A 71 19.65 35.53 -0.85
N GLN A 72 19.87 36.78 -0.45
CA GLN A 72 20.42 37.11 0.87
C GLN A 72 19.32 37.44 1.88
N ILE A 73 19.47 36.92 3.11
CA ILE A 73 18.71 37.29 4.30
C ILE A 73 19.71 37.56 5.44
N GLY A 74 19.77 38.81 5.89
CA GLY A 74 20.78 39.29 6.83
C GLY A 74 22.21 39.04 6.31
N ARG A 75 22.95 38.17 7.01
CA ARG A 75 24.33 37.78 6.65
C ARG A 75 24.42 36.43 5.93
N HIS A 76 23.29 35.79 5.66
CA HIS A 76 23.23 34.44 5.10
C HIS A 76 22.66 34.45 3.67
N GLY A 77 23.13 33.53 2.85
CA GLY A 77 22.66 33.31 1.48
C GLY A 77 23.53 33.91 0.38
N GLY A 78 23.01 33.85 -0.84
CA GLY A 78 23.71 34.25 -2.06
C GLY A 78 23.55 35.72 -2.42
N SER A 79 24.40 36.17 -3.35
CA SER A 79 24.39 37.54 -3.92
C SER A 79 24.01 37.58 -5.40
N ILE A 80 23.45 36.46 -5.90
CA ILE A 80 23.01 36.30 -7.28
C ILE A 80 21.70 37.07 -7.49
N GLY A 81 20.76 36.94 -6.56
CA GLY A 81 19.49 37.64 -6.54
C GLY A 81 19.49 38.83 -5.57
N PRO A 82 18.40 39.61 -5.50
CA PRO A 82 18.24 40.70 -4.55
C PRO A 82 18.36 40.25 -3.09
N ASP A 83 18.90 41.13 -2.26
CA ASP A 83 18.82 41.05 -0.80
C ASP A 83 17.35 41.21 -0.38
N LEU A 84 16.78 40.16 0.21
CA LEU A 84 15.37 40.10 0.58
C LEU A 84 15.13 40.46 2.06
N SER A 85 16.17 40.92 2.77
CA SER A 85 16.07 41.20 4.21
C SER A 85 15.08 42.30 4.58
N ASP A 86 14.74 43.17 3.64
CA ASP A 86 13.79 44.29 3.81
C ASP A 86 12.60 44.20 2.83
N ILE A 87 12.38 43.03 2.20
CA ILE A 87 11.41 42.91 1.11
C ILE A 87 9.98 43.24 1.54
N GLY A 88 9.60 42.91 2.77
CA GLY A 88 8.28 43.22 3.35
C GLY A 88 8.00 44.72 3.50
N ARG A 89 9.04 45.57 3.51
CA ARG A 89 8.92 47.03 3.48
C ARG A 89 8.96 47.61 2.07
N GLN A 90 9.59 46.89 1.14
CA GLN A 90 9.82 47.34 -0.23
C GLN A 90 8.66 47.00 -1.16
N ARG A 91 7.96 45.89 -0.91
CA ARG A 91 6.83 45.41 -1.72
C ARG A 91 5.67 45.00 -0.83
N THR A 92 4.46 45.22 -1.34
CA THR A 92 3.24 44.69 -0.72
C THR A 92 3.18 43.17 -0.89
N LEU A 93 2.46 42.49 0.00
CA LEU A 93 2.30 41.04 -0.08
C LEU A 93 1.78 40.54 -1.45
N PRO A 94 0.76 41.18 -2.08
CA PRO A 94 0.36 40.84 -3.45
C PRO A 94 1.49 40.96 -4.49
N GLU A 95 2.34 41.98 -4.39
CA GLU A 95 3.49 42.16 -5.29
C GLU A 95 4.57 41.10 -5.04
N ILE A 96 4.80 40.70 -3.79
CA ILE A 96 5.71 39.59 -3.45
C ILE A 96 5.21 38.28 -4.07
N ILE A 97 3.92 37.97 -3.89
CA ILE A 97 3.28 36.77 -4.47
C ILE A 97 3.43 36.78 -6.00
N ASP A 98 3.05 37.87 -6.67
CA ASP A 98 3.14 38.00 -8.14
C ASP A 98 4.58 37.79 -8.63
N SER A 99 5.57 38.29 -7.89
CA SER A 99 6.99 38.17 -8.26
C SER A 99 7.54 36.75 -8.18
N VAL A 100 6.99 35.92 -7.29
CA VAL A 100 7.44 34.53 -7.13
C VAL A 100 6.74 33.60 -8.11
N PHE A 101 5.45 33.84 -8.40
CA PHE A 101 4.72 33.07 -9.43
C PHE A 101 5.10 33.48 -10.86
N GLN A 102 5.42 34.76 -11.09
CA GLN A 102 5.73 35.31 -12.41
C GLN A 102 7.06 36.11 -12.37
N PRO A 103 8.21 35.45 -12.12
CA PRO A 103 9.48 36.15 -11.91
C PRO A 103 9.97 36.90 -13.16
N SER A 104 9.52 36.49 -14.35
CA SER A 104 9.85 37.13 -15.62
C SER A 104 8.98 38.34 -15.97
N LYS A 105 7.90 38.62 -15.23
CA LYS A 105 6.92 39.67 -15.55
C LYS A 105 7.45 41.07 -15.27
N THR A 106 8.05 41.28 -14.08
CA THR A 106 8.60 42.57 -13.66
C THR A 106 9.99 42.36 -13.08
N ILE A 107 11.01 42.73 -13.86
CA ILE A 107 12.42 42.54 -13.51
C ILE A 107 13.02 43.91 -13.18
N ALA A 108 13.63 44.05 -12.01
CA ALA A 108 14.36 45.27 -11.66
C ALA A 108 15.57 45.43 -12.61
N PRO A 109 15.84 46.64 -13.15
CA PRO A 109 16.85 46.83 -14.20
C PRO A 109 18.25 46.26 -13.87
N GLU A 110 18.65 46.31 -12.60
CA GLU A 110 19.92 45.82 -12.09
C GLU A 110 20.01 44.28 -11.99
N TYR A 111 18.89 43.56 -12.09
CA TYR A 111 18.82 42.10 -12.16
C TYR A 111 18.32 41.60 -13.53
N GLN A 112 18.12 42.51 -14.49
CA GLN A 112 17.93 42.13 -15.89
C GLN A 112 19.18 41.42 -16.38
N CYS A 113 19.05 40.14 -16.70
CA CYS A 113 20.15 39.36 -17.22
C CYS A 113 20.30 39.61 -18.72
N TRP A 114 21.54 39.82 -19.15
CA TRP A 114 21.93 40.05 -20.53
C TRP A 114 22.93 39.00 -20.98
N THR A 115 22.76 38.52 -22.21
CA THR A 115 23.80 37.82 -22.96
C THR A 115 24.46 38.81 -23.91
N VAL A 116 25.79 38.87 -23.87
CA VAL A 116 26.64 39.71 -24.70
C VAL A 116 27.50 38.79 -25.58
N ASP A 117 27.28 38.86 -26.87
CA ASP A 117 28.05 38.14 -27.89
C ASP A 117 29.21 39.05 -28.33
N LEU A 118 30.45 38.54 -28.24
CA LEU A 118 31.66 39.28 -28.59
C LEU A 118 32.16 38.87 -29.99
N ALA A 119 32.87 39.78 -30.65
CA ALA A 119 33.44 39.60 -32.00
C ALA A 119 34.44 38.43 -32.12
N ASP A 120 35.01 37.96 -30.99
CA ASP A 120 35.86 36.77 -30.92
C ASP A 120 35.05 35.46 -30.76
N GLY A 121 33.72 35.56 -30.87
CA GLY A 121 32.77 34.46 -30.71
C GLY A 121 32.54 34.03 -29.26
N LYS A 122 33.01 34.79 -28.27
CA LYS A 122 32.73 34.52 -26.85
C LYS A 122 31.36 35.08 -26.45
N GLN A 123 30.54 34.28 -25.77
CA GLN A 123 29.35 34.76 -25.10
C GLN A 123 29.62 35.03 -23.63
N MET A 124 29.08 36.13 -23.11
CA MET A 124 29.14 36.49 -21.69
C MET A 124 27.75 36.77 -21.17
N LYS A 125 27.39 36.21 -20.02
CA LYS A 125 26.08 36.41 -19.39
C LYS A 125 26.23 37.11 -18.04
N GLY A 126 25.40 38.11 -17.76
CA GLY A 126 25.48 38.84 -16.49
C GLY A 126 24.54 40.03 -16.36
N TYR A 127 24.72 40.81 -15.30
CA TYR A 127 23.94 42.02 -15.02
C TYR A 127 24.71 43.28 -15.43
N LEU A 128 24.01 44.28 -15.97
CA LEU A 128 24.64 45.58 -16.29
C LEU A 128 24.74 46.44 -15.02
N ARG A 129 25.95 46.87 -14.64
CA ARG A 129 26.18 47.70 -13.43
C ARG A 129 26.13 49.22 -13.67
N SER A 130 26.24 49.66 -14.93
CA SER A 130 26.10 51.06 -15.32
C SER A 130 25.13 51.17 -16.49
N ALA A 131 24.46 52.33 -16.63
CA ALA A 131 23.73 52.65 -17.85
C ALA A 131 24.69 52.52 -19.05
N ASP A 132 24.17 51.94 -20.13
CA ASP A 132 24.88 51.66 -21.38
C ASP A 132 25.64 52.92 -21.83
N SER A 133 26.96 52.93 -21.69
CA SER A 133 27.75 54.07 -22.16
C SER A 133 28.05 53.89 -23.66
N PRO A 134 28.26 54.98 -24.42
CA PRO A 134 28.61 54.88 -25.83
C PRO A 134 29.96 54.19 -26.11
N GLN A 135 30.79 53.95 -25.07
CA GLN A 135 32.17 53.47 -25.23
C GLN A 135 32.37 52.07 -24.66
N GLU A 136 31.77 51.78 -23.51
CA GLU A 136 31.92 50.51 -22.79
C GLU A 136 30.69 50.15 -21.95
N ILE A 137 30.54 48.85 -21.68
CA ILE A 137 29.59 48.31 -20.72
C ILE A 137 30.33 47.61 -19.58
N GLN A 138 29.71 47.62 -18.40
CA GLN A 138 30.18 46.86 -17.24
C GLN A 138 29.23 45.71 -16.98
N LEU A 139 29.69 44.49 -17.26
CA LEU A 139 28.92 43.26 -17.07
C LEU A 139 29.40 42.56 -15.79
N LEU A 140 28.51 42.44 -14.81
CA LEU A 140 28.72 41.67 -13.58
C LEU A 140 28.36 40.20 -13.84
N ASP A 141 29.33 39.29 -13.68
CA ASP A 141 29.04 37.86 -13.52
C ASP A 141 28.40 37.65 -12.13
N PRO A 142 27.12 37.24 -12.07
CA PRO A 142 26.36 37.11 -10.82
C PRO A 142 26.90 36.00 -9.92
N ALA A 143 27.59 35.02 -10.49
CA ALA A 143 28.07 33.86 -9.77
C ALA A 143 29.44 34.14 -9.16
N SER A 144 30.35 34.73 -9.95
CA SER A 144 31.70 35.06 -9.48
C SER A 144 31.81 36.45 -8.84
N GLN A 145 30.74 37.25 -8.90
CA GLN A 145 30.70 38.66 -8.49
C GLN A 145 31.77 39.55 -9.16
N ARG A 146 32.28 39.13 -10.33
CA ARG A 146 33.34 39.84 -11.06
C ARG A 146 32.72 40.77 -12.10
N ILE A 147 33.15 42.02 -12.10
CA ILE A 147 32.80 42.99 -13.14
C ILE A 147 33.80 42.85 -14.30
N THR A 148 33.29 42.67 -15.51
CA THR A 148 34.06 42.73 -16.76
C THR A 148 33.69 44.00 -17.52
N ILE A 149 34.70 44.77 -17.90
CA ILE A 149 34.54 45.94 -18.75
C ILE A 149 34.69 45.50 -20.20
N ILE A 150 33.65 45.70 -21.01
CA ILE A 150 33.59 45.29 -22.42
C ILE A 150 33.40 46.53 -23.27
N ARG A 151 34.28 46.76 -24.25
CA ARG A 151 34.15 47.89 -25.18
C ARG A 151 33.01 47.63 -26.16
N GLN A 152 32.21 48.65 -26.47
CA GLN A 152 31.10 48.54 -27.43
C GLN A 152 31.57 48.04 -28.82
N GLU A 153 32.79 48.41 -29.23
CA GLU A 153 33.36 48.07 -30.55
C GLU A 153 33.61 46.56 -30.78
N ILE A 154 33.61 45.75 -29.71
CA ILE A 154 33.83 44.30 -29.77
C ILE A 154 32.56 43.50 -29.43
N ILE A 155 31.40 44.15 -29.32
CA ILE A 155 30.10 43.51 -29.05
C ILE A 155 29.36 43.32 -30.38
N ASP A 156 29.10 42.08 -30.76
CA ASP A 156 28.31 41.73 -31.94
C ASP A 156 26.81 41.83 -31.66
N ALA A 157 26.38 41.35 -30.48
CA ALA A 157 24.99 41.41 -30.06
C ALA A 157 24.86 41.52 -28.54
N LYS A 158 23.80 42.21 -28.10
CA LYS A 158 23.40 42.29 -26.70
C LYS A 158 21.91 41.95 -26.58
N ILE A 159 21.61 40.85 -25.91
CA ILE A 159 20.28 40.23 -25.87
C ILE A 159 19.80 40.18 -24.42
N ALA A 160 18.63 40.75 -24.15
CA ALA A 160 17.98 40.59 -22.85
C ALA A 160 17.44 39.16 -22.71
N THR A 161 17.92 38.42 -21.71
CA THR A 161 17.57 37.01 -21.49
C THR A 161 16.61 36.77 -20.32
N GLY A 162 16.00 37.84 -19.78
CA GLY A 162 15.08 37.75 -18.64
C GLY A 162 15.79 37.76 -17.29
N THR A 163 15.28 36.96 -16.34
CA THR A 163 15.82 36.80 -14.98
C THR A 163 16.54 35.46 -14.82
N LEU A 164 17.39 35.33 -13.80
CA LEU A 164 18.00 34.05 -13.43
C LEU A 164 17.13 33.21 -12.50
N THR A 165 16.06 33.79 -11.94
CA THR A 165 15.06 33.06 -11.16
C THR A 165 14.29 32.09 -12.07
N PRO A 166 14.26 30.77 -11.77
CA PRO A 166 13.53 29.81 -12.58
C PRO A 166 12.02 30.04 -12.53
N ASP A 167 11.33 29.88 -13.66
CA ASP A 167 9.87 29.72 -13.69
C ASP A 167 9.48 28.36 -13.08
N GLY A 168 8.28 28.26 -12.48
CA GLY A 168 7.75 26.99 -11.97
C GLY A 168 8.09 26.66 -10.51
N LEU A 169 8.95 27.44 -9.84
CA LEU A 169 9.40 27.17 -8.47
C LEU A 169 8.25 27.22 -7.45
N ALA A 170 7.33 28.18 -7.61
CA ALA A 170 6.18 28.32 -6.73
C ALA A 170 5.23 27.11 -6.80
N GLN A 171 5.08 26.51 -7.98
CA GLN A 171 4.22 25.35 -8.24
C GLN A 171 4.80 24.05 -7.68
N ALA A 172 6.09 24.01 -7.37
CA ALA A 172 6.75 22.89 -6.69
C ALA A 172 6.56 22.93 -5.16
N LEU A 173 6.16 24.07 -4.59
CA LEU A 173 5.81 24.22 -3.17
C LEU A 173 4.39 23.74 -2.92
N THR A 174 4.17 23.07 -1.80
CA THR A 174 2.79 22.82 -1.31
C THR A 174 2.09 24.14 -1.02
N TYR A 175 0.77 24.16 -1.09
CA TYR A 175 -0.05 25.30 -0.73
C TYR A 175 0.29 25.81 0.67
N ARG A 176 0.46 24.92 1.65
CA ARG A 176 0.94 25.31 2.99
C ARG A 176 2.31 25.98 2.94
N GLN A 177 3.28 25.40 2.24
CA GLN A 177 4.63 25.99 2.10
C GLN A 177 4.59 27.36 1.42
N GLN A 178 3.70 27.57 0.45
CA GLN A 178 3.49 28.88 -0.17
C GLN A 178 2.99 29.90 0.87
N LEU A 179 1.99 29.54 1.67
CA LEU A 179 1.45 30.42 2.73
C LEU A 179 2.54 30.83 3.72
N ASP A 180 3.31 29.86 4.19
CA ASP A 180 4.39 30.06 5.17
C ASP A 180 5.55 30.88 4.57
N LEU A 181 6.00 30.57 3.35
CA LEU A 181 7.03 31.33 2.63
C LEU A 181 6.64 32.79 2.44
N PHE A 182 5.41 33.05 1.97
CA PHE A 182 4.96 34.42 1.76
C PHE A 182 4.75 35.18 3.07
N ARG A 183 4.35 34.48 4.15
CA ARG A 183 4.31 35.07 5.49
C ARG A 183 5.69 35.53 5.91
N PHE A 184 6.68 34.63 5.85
CA PHE A 184 8.08 34.91 6.14
C PHE A 184 8.59 36.13 5.38
N LEU A 185 8.40 36.17 4.05
CA LEU A 185 8.86 37.27 3.21
C LEU A 185 8.16 38.60 3.54
N SER A 186 6.85 38.58 3.78
CA SER A 186 6.07 39.79 4.06
C SER A 186 6.44 40.47 5.39
N GLU A 187 6.98 39.71 6.34
CA GLU A 187 7.39 40.22 7.66
C GLU A 187 8.85 40.70 7.71
N ARG A 188 9.59 40.68 6.60
CA ARG A 188 10.99 41.11 6.58
C ARG A 188 11.12 42.62 6.65
N ASP A 189 11.64 43.10 7.79
CA ASP A 189 11.90 44.51 8.11
C ASP A 189 13.10 44.62 9.08
N ARG A 190 14.30 44.97 8.57
CA ARG A 190 15.51 45.14 9.39
C ARG A 190 15.38 46.25 10.44
N SER A 191 14.41 47.17 10.31
CA SER A 191 14.27 48.33 11.21
C SER A 191 13.53 48.04 12.52
N LYS A 192 12.86 46.88 12.63
CA LYS A 192 12.07 46.48 13.80
C LYS A 192 12.79 45.51 14.73
N GLN A 193 14.08 45.24 14.53
CA GLN A 193 14.82 44.18 15.22
C GLN A 193 16.17 44.66 15.78
N ASP A 194 16.56 44.12 16.94
CA ASP A 194 17.82 44.43 17.62
C ASP A 194 19.03 43.88 16.85
N ALA A 195 20.13 44.63 16.86
CA ALA A 195 21.35 44.36 16.08
C ALA A 195 22.07 43.03 16.40
N ASN A 196 21.57 42.23 17.34
CA ASN A 196 22.11 40.94 17.77
C ASN A 196 21.29 39.70 17.37
N ASP A 197 20.11 39.84 16.75
CA ASP A 197 19.14 38.72 16.62
C ASP A 197 19.23 37.88 15.34
N PHE A 198 20.24 38.08 14.49
CA PHE A 198 20.56 37.12 13.43
C PHE A 198 21.28 35.87 13.95
N VAL A 199 20.98 35.42 15.17
CA VAL A 199 21.19 34.01 15.53
C VAL A 199 20.04 33.22 14.91
N LEU A 200 20.05 33.14 13.58
CA LEU A 200 19.48 32.00 12.89
C LEU A 200 20.25 30.81 13.45
N SER A 201 19.64 30.09 14.40
CA SER A 201 20.28 28.92 14.98
C SER A 201 20.76 28.04 13.81
N PRO A 202 22.06 27.71 13.72
CA PRO A 202 22.60 26.91 12.62
C PRO A 202 22.17 25.44 12.73
N GLN A 203 21.15 25.14 13.53
CA GLN A 203 20.45 23.89 13.38
C GLN A 203 19.79 23.95 12.01
N THR A 204 20.42 23.29 11.04
CA THR A 204 19.68 22.52 10.04
C THR A 204 18.45 22.00 10.76
N PRO A 205 17.22 22.36 10.35
CA PRO A 205 16.08 21.59 10.76
C PRO A 205 16.29 20.24 10.07
N HIS A 206 17.11 19.37 10.66
CA HIS A 206 16.85 17.94 10.57
C HIS A 206 15.38 17.83 10.96
N GLU A 207 14.56 17.38 10.03
CA GLU A 207 13.11 17.41 10.11
C GLU A 207 12.66 16.90 11.48
N HIS A 208 12.40 17.83 12.40
CA HIS A 208 12.19 17.48 13.79
C HIS A 208 10.78 16.92 13.89
N VAL A 209 10.67 15.60 14.00
CA VAL A 209 9.41 14.92 14.26
C VAL A 209 8.85 15.44 15.59
N ALA A 210 7.59 15.88 15.59
CA ALA A 210 6.96 16.42 16.78
C ALA A 210 6.92 15.37 17.92
N GLU A 211 7.08 15.84 19.16
CA GLU A 211 6.81 15.00 20.32
C GLU A 211 5.30 14.80 20.49
N PHE A 212 4.89 13.57 20.80
CA PHE A 212 3.52 13.20 21.07
C PHE A 212 3.49 12.17 22.20
N ALA A 213 2.99 12.59 23.36
CA ALA A 213 2.70 11.68 24.46
C ALA A 213 1.29 11.11 24.27
N TYR A 214 1.13 9.81 24.46
CA TYR A 214 -0.15 9.13 24.32
C TYR A 214 -0.32 8.09 25.42
N GLU A 215 -1.58 7.86 25.81
CA GLU A 215 -1.97 6.77 26.69
C GLU A 215 -2.30 5.52 25.86
N THR A 216 -2.07 4.33 26.42
CA THR A 216 -2.36 3.07 25.73
C THR A 216 -3.85 2.70 25.78
N ALA A 217 -4.58 3.11 26.82
CA ALA A 217 -5.99 2.77 27.03
C ALA A 217 -6.92 3.31 25.92
N PRO A 218 -8.01 2.60 25.56
CA PRO A 218 -8.92 3.06 24.51
C PRO A 218 -9.67 4.34 24.90
N LEU A 219 -9.99 5.17 23.91
CA LEU A 219 -10.82 6.37 24.06
C LEU A 219 -12.26 6.02 24.46
N HIS A 220 -12.76 4.89 23.96
CA HIS A 220 -14.15 4.45 24.17
C HIS A 220 -14.19 3.01 24.71
N LEU A 221 -14.06 2.86 26.03
CA LEU A 221 -14.00 1.55 26.70
C LEU A 221 -15.21 0.65 26.39
N ASN A 222 -16.39 1.25 26.19
CA ASN A 222 -17.62 0.55 25.82
C ASN A 222 -17.56 -0.09 24.41
N HIS A 223 -16.60 0.27 23.57
CA HIS A 223 -16.33 -0.36 22.27
C HIS A 223 -15.22 -1.42 22.34
N HIS A 224 -14.50 -1.51 23.47
CA HIS A 224 -13.35 -2.39 23.68
C HIS A 224 -13.48 -3.12 25.02
N HIS A 225 -14.41 -4.07 25.12
CA HIS A 225 -14.72 -4.73 26.38
C HIS A 225 -13.59 -5.65 26.87
N LEU A 226 -12.68 -6.05 25.98
CA LEU A 226 -11.51 -6.88 26.27
C LEU A 226 -10.24 -6.05 26.53
N ALA A 227 -10.32 -4.72 26.54
CA ALA A 227 -9.16 -3.85 26.76
C ALA A 227 -8.46 -4.10 28.11
N ALA A 228 -9.22 -4.51 29.13
CA ALA A 228 -8.68 -4.85 30.45
C ALA A 228 -8.08 -6.27 30.54
N HIS A 229 -8.24 -7.10 29.50
CA HIS A 229 -7.70 -8.45 29.50
C HIS A 229 -6.16 -8.43 29.48
N PRO A 230 -5.44 -9.33 30.19
CA PRO A 230 -3.98 -9.33 30.24
C PRO A 230 -3.28 -9.37 28.87
N VAL A 231 -3.89 -10.02 27.86
CA VAL A 231 -3.40 -10.05 26.47
C VAL A 231 -3.28 -8.66 25.84
N ASN A 232 -4.05 -7.69 26.34
CA ASN A 232 -4.14 -6.32 25.86
C ASN A 232 -3.46 -5.30 26.79
N ALA A 233 -2.80 -5.74 27.88
CA ALA A 233 -2.26 -4.85 28.90
C ALA A 233 -1.26 -3.80 28.39
N ARG A 234 -0.60 -4.05 27.25
CA ARG A 234 0.36 -3.15 26.61
C ARG A 234 -0.12 -2.61 25.26
N ARG A 235 -1.25 -3.07 24.75
CA ARG A 235 -1.78 -2.68 23.44
C ARG A 235 -2.02 -1.18 23.38
N VAL A 236 -1.60 -0.56 22.28
CA VAL A 236 -1.86 0.85 22.00
C VAL A 236 -3.16 0.96 21.23
N TYR A 237 -4.21 1.50 21.86
CA TYR A 237 -5.49 1.76 21.21
C TYR A 237 -5.55 3.18 20.64
N ASP A 238 -6.31 3.36 19.55
CA ASP A 238 -6.74 4.66 19.03
C ASP A 238 -5.62 5.69 18.83
N TYR A 239 -4.42 5.22 18.42
CA TYR A 239 -3.24 6.08 18.30
C TYR A 239 -3.47 7.27 17.36
N TYR A 240 -4.01 6.99 16.16
CA TYR A 240 -4.25 8.02 15.14
C TYR A 240 -5.36 9.00 15.55
N ALA A 241 -6.43 8.54 16.21
CA ALA A 241 -7.46 9.40 16.80
C ALA A 241 -6.88 10.33 17.87
N LYS A 242 -6.09 9.80 18.81
CA LYS A 242 -5.45 10.60 19.87
C LYS A 242 -4.47 11.62 19.28
N GLN A 243 -3.73 11.22 18.26
CA GLN A 243 -2.84 12.12 17.52
C GLN A 243 -3.65 13.22 16.86
N ALA A 244 -4.74 12.89 16.16
CA ALA A 244 -5.62 13.89 15.56
C ALA A 244 -6.19 14.87 16.60
N GLU A 245 -6.66 14.37 17.75
CA GLU A 245 -7.19 15.21 18.85
C GLU A 245 -6.15 16.20 19.41
N GLU A 246 -4.91 15.75 19.59
CA GLU A 246 -3.82 16.58 20.09
C GLU A 246 -3.43 17.67 19.09
N PHE A 247 -3.32 17.34 17.79
CA PHE A 247 -2.78 18.25 16.79
C PHE A 247 -3.83 19.14 16.14
N ARG A 248 -5.11 18.74 16.05
CA ARG A 248 -6.18 19.56 15.41
C ARG A 248 -6.45 20.89 16.11
N ASN A 249 -6.13 20.97 17.41
CA ASN A 249 -6.35 22.16 18.23
C ASN A 249 -5.17 23.14 18.25
N ARG A 250 -4.06 22.82 17.55
CA ARG A 250 -2.88 23.68 17.52
C ARG A 250 -3.02 24.77 16.47
N THR A 251 -2.64 26.00 16.84
CA THR A 251 -2.65 27.15 15.93
C THR A 251 -1.68 26.99 14.76
N THR A 252 -0.53 26.34 15.01
CA THR A 252 0.47 25.96 14.00
C THR A 252 0.69 24.45 14.07
N LEU A 253 0.57 23.78 12.93
CA LEU A 253 0.87 22.36 12.80
C LEU A 253 2.38 22.16 12.59
N PRO A 254 3.00 21.16 13.25
CA PRO A 254 4.40 20.81 12.98
C PRO A 254 4.57 20.26 11.56
N ARG A 255 5.80 20.25 11.03
CA ARG A 255 6.08 19.70 9.68
C ARG A 255 5.87 18.19 9.61
N LEU A 256 6.27 17.48 10.66
CA LEU A 256 6.15 16.03 10.75
C LEU A 256 5.56 15.62 12.09
N LEU A 257 4.63 14.67 12.03
CA LEU A 257 4.08 13.98 13.18
C LEU A 257 4.76 12.61 13.33
N PRO A 258 4.83 12.07 14.56
CA PRO A 258 5.43 10.76 14.77
C PRO A 258 4.60 9.66 14.12
N ALA A 259 5.30 8.68 13.55
CA ALA A 259 4.70 7.44 13.08
C ALA A 259 4.20 6.59 14.26
N PHE A 260 3.33 5.63 13.97
CA PHE A 260 2.89 4.64 14.93
C PHE A 260 4.12 3.94 15.56
N PRO A 261 4.23 3.93 16.91
CA PRO A 261 5.42 3.47 17.61
C PRO A 261 5.62 1.94 17.57
N GLY A 262 4.67 1.21 16.98
CA GLY A 262 4.68 -0.24 16.92
C GLY A 262 3.70 -0.87 17.90
N LEU A 263 3.53 -2.19 17.77
CA LEU A 263 2.71 -2.98 18.68
C LEU A 263 3.29 -2.85 20.10
N ASP A 264 2.43 -2.68 21.09
CA ASP A 264 2.83 -2.46 22.48
C ASP A 264 3.78 -1.26 22.69
N GLY A 265 3.65 -0.22 21.86
CA GLY A 265 4.52 0.96 21.88
C GLY A 265 5.95 0.67 21.41
N GLY A 266 6.20 -0.49 20.79
CA GLY A 266 7.50 -0.91 20.31
C GLY A 266 8.39 -1.57 21.37
N GLU A 267 7.93 -1.72 22.62
CA GLU A 267 8.72 -2.28 23.74
C GLU A 267 9.20 -3.72 23.47
N PHE A 268 8.39 -4.51 22.74
CA PHE A 268 8.68 -5.91 22.42
C PHE A 268 9.11 -6.11 20.96
N GLY A 269 9.50 -5.03 20.30
CA GLY A 269 9.86 -5.02 18.89
C GLY A 269 8.66 -5.29 17.98
N HIS A 270 8.94 -5.77 16.78
CA HIS A 270 7.96 -5.90 15.70
C HIS A 270 6.78 -6.82 16.06
N TRP A 271 7.04 -7.92 16.76
CA TRP A 271 6.04 -8.96 17.02
C TRP A 271 5.16 -8.68 18.25
N GLY A 272 5.39 -7.57 18.97
CA GLY A 272 4.66 -7.29 20.20
C GLY A 272 4.92 -8.33 21.30
N GLN A 273 4.12 -8.29 22.36
CA GLN A 273 4.31 -9.08 23.58
C GLN A 273 3.94 -10.56 23.42
N GLN A 274 3.08 -10.89 22.46
CA GLN A 274 2.69 -12.26 22.12
C GLN A 274 3.77 -12.87 21.22
N ASN A 275 4.51 -13.85 21.72
CA ASN A 275 5.67 -14.43 21.02
C ASN A 275 5.64 -15.96 21.02
N GLU A 276 6.71 -16.59 20.50
CA GLU A 276 6.81 -18.05 20.38
C GLU A 276 6.59 -18.82 21.68
N THR A 277 6.95 -18.24 22.83
CA THR A 277 6.71 -18.85 24.13
C THR A 277 5.22 -18.91 24.43
N THR A 278 4.51 -17.82 24.12
CA THR A 278 3.07 -17.72 24.32
C THR A 278 2.29 -18.67 23.42
N TRP A 279 2.80 -18.93 22.20
CA TRP A 279 2.16 -19.84 21.25
C TRP A 279 2.59 -21.30 21.39
N SER A 280 3.54 -21.62 22.28
CA SER A 280 3.93 -23.01 22.50
C SER A 280 2.88 -23.72 23.37
N ASP A 281 2.22 -24.72 22.80
CA ASP A 281 1.12 -25.44 23.45
C ASP A 281 1.08 -26.90 22.97
N ASP A 282 1.02 -27.82 23.93
CA ASP A 282 1.05 -29.27 23.71
C ASP A 282 -0.33 -29.93 23.86
N ARG A 283 -1.40 -29.17 24.13
CA ARG A 283 -2.74 -29.71 24.37
C ARG A 283 -3.27 -30.55 23.20
N TRP A 284 -2.83 -30.31 21.96
CA TRP A 284 -3.28 -31.12 20.81
C TRP A 284 -2.85 -32.59 20.93
N ASN A 285 -1.72 -32.88 21.60
CA ASN A 285 -1.31 -34.26 21.92
C ASN A 285 -2.19 -34.96 22.97
N GLN A 286 -3.12 -34.23 23.60
CA GLN A 286 -4.07 -34.75 24.60
C GLN A 286 -5.47 -34.96 24.02
N THR A 287 -5.68 -34.57 22.76
CA THR A 287 -6.94 -34.75 22.03
C THR A 287 -7.15 -36.23 21.66
N ASP A 288 -8.38 -36.71 21.84
CA ASP A 288 -8.82 -37.97 21.25
C ASP A 288 -9.04 -37.78 19.74
N LEU A 289 -8.01 -38.12 18.96
CA LEU A 289 -8.00 -38.04 17.50
C LEU A 289 -8.93 -39.06 16.83
N GLY A 290 -9.44 -40.05 17.58
CA GLY A 290 -10.18 -41.17 17.03
C GLY A 290 -9.31 -42.07 16.13
N SER A 291 -9.80 -42.43 14.95
CA SER A 291 -9.17 -43.42 14.07
C SER A 291 -8.42 -42.84 12.87
N VAL A 292 -8.49 -41.53 12.63
CA VAL A 292 -7.95 -40.88 11.41
C VAL A 292 -7.39 -39.50 11.74
N GLN A 293 -6.22 -39.17 11.18
CA GLN A 293 -5.69 -37.81 11.14
C GLN A 293 -4.97 -37.57 9.81
N ALA A 294 -5.43 -36.58 9.04
CA ALA A 294 -4.78 -36.11 7.83
C ALA A 294 -3.77 -35.00 8.14
N GLY A 295 -2.70 -34.93 7.34
CA GLY A 295 -1.63 -33.95 7.55
C GLY A 295 -0.40 -34.17 6.66
N ILE A 296 0.62 -33.34 6.84
CA ILE A 296 1.96 -33.65 6.32
C ILE A 296 2.61 -34.65 7.26
N PHE A 297 2.90 -35.86 6.80
CA PHE A 297 3.53 -36.89 7.62
C PHE A 297 5.04 -36.90 7.44
N ARG A 298 5.78 -37.00 8.56
CA ARG A 298 7.25 -37.01 8.57
C ARG A 298 7.84 -38.11 9.44
N THR A 299 8.89 -38.73 8.92
CA THR A 299 9.86 -39.54 9.66
C THR A 299 11.28 -39.03 9.35
N GLU A 300 12.32 -39.64 9.91
CA GLU A 300 13.71 -39.30 9.56
C GLU A 300 14.05 -39.48 8.07
N THR A 301 13.29 -40.32 7.35
CA THR A 301 13.61 -40.72 5.96
C THR A 301 12.46 -40.53 4.98
N LEU A 302 11.26 -40.16 5.45
CA LEU A 302 10.05 -40.05 4.65
C LEU A 302 9.33 -38.74 4.94
N GLU A 303 8.90 -38.04 3.89
CA GLU A 303 8.01 -36.89 3.96
C GLU A 303 6.87 -37.08 2.95
N VAL A 304 5.62 -36.94 3.41
CA VAL A 304 4.41 -37.12 2.59
C VAL A 304 3.53 -35.89 2.78
N ALA A 305 3.33 -35.10 1.71
CA ALA A 305 2.60 -33.84 1.76
C ALA A 305 1.10 -34.01 2.07
N ARG A 306 0.51 -35.11 1.61
CA ARG A 306 -0.92 -35.42 1.71
C ARG A 306 -1.12 -36.81 2.28
N ALA A 307 -0.78 -36.95 3.56
CA ALA A 307 -0.93 -38.19 4.28
C ALA A 307 -2.28 -38.26 4.98
N ILE A 308 -2.87 -39.45 4.99
CA ILE A 308 -3.97 -39.82 5.86
C ILE A 308 -3.47 -40.95 6.77
N CYS A 309 -3.22 -40.61 8.04
CA CYS A 309 -2.82 -41.57 9.05
C CYS A 309 -4.06 -42.22 9.65
N VAL A 310 -4.09 -43.55 9.71
CA VAL A 310 -5.28 -44.32 10.12
C VAL A 310 -4.94 -45.41 11.12
N SER A 311 -5.89 -45.71 12.01
CA SER A 311 -5.88 -46.94 12.80
C SER A 311 -6.14 -48.16 11.93
N LEU A 312 -5.32 -49.20 12.07
CA LEU A 312 -5.47 -50.46 11.35
C LEU A 312 -6.26 -51.50 12.17
N GLY A 313 -6.82 -51.16 13.32
CA GLY A 313 -7.72 -52.05 14.07
C GLY A 313 -7.60 -51.92 15.60
N ASN A 314 -8.71 -52.18 16.28
CA ASN A 314 -8.91 -51.85 17.71
C ASN A 314 -8.03 -52.62 18.70
N GLU A 315 -7.52 -53.79 18.35
CA GLU A 315 -6.80 -54.67 19.30
C GLU A 315 -5.28 -54.53 19.25
N SER A 316 -4.75 -53.78 18.28
CA SER A 316 -3.38 -53.99 17.80
C SER A 316 -2.37 -52.87 18.08
N ASN A 317 -2.86 -51.69 18.50
CA ASN A 317 -2.11 -50.44 18.54
C ASN A 317 -1.22 -50.28 17.28
N LEU A 318 -1.74 -50.61 16.09
CA LEU A 318 -1.03 -50.52 14.82
C LEU A 318 -1.70 -49.48 13.93
N PHE A 319 -0.88 -48.61 13.36
CA PHE A 319 -1.32 -47.47 12.56
C PHE A 319 -0.57 -47.46 11.22
N GLY A 320 -1.19 -46.85 10.21
CA GLY A 320 -0.63 -46.75 8.87
C GLY A 320 -0.77 -45.35 8.29
N CYS A 321 0.19 -44.94 7.46
CA CYS A 321 0.15 -43.71 6.69
C CYS A 321 -0.16 -44.04 5.23
N PHE A 322 -1.30 -43.54 4.73
CA PHE A 322 -1.71 -43.65 3.33
C PHE A 322 -1.39 -42.35 2.60
N ASP A 323 -0.66 -42.45 1.49
CA ASP A 323 -0.35 -41.34 0.59
C ASP A 323 -1.41 -41.29 -0.53
N ILE A 324 -2.21 -40.22 -0.55
CA ILE A 324 -3.33 -40.10 -1.49
C ILE A 324 -2.87 -39.89 -2.94
N ASP A 325 -1.68 -39.34 -3.16
CA ASP A 325 -1.16 -39.07 -4.51
C ASP A 325 -0.69 -40.37 -5.17
N THR A 326 -0.13 -41.31 -4.39
CA THR A 326 0.32 -42.61 -4.89
C THR A 326 -0.69 -43.74 -4.72
N GLY A 327 -1.67 -43.58 -3.81
CA GLY A 327 -2.67 -44.59 -3.49
C GLY A 327 -2.09 -45.77 -2.72
N ARG A 328 -1.14 -45.51 -1.80
CA ARG A 328 -0.36 -46.57 -1.12
C ARG A 328 -0.15 -46.27 0.35
N TYR A 329 -0.10 -47.33 1.16
CA TYR A 329 0.45 -47.26 2.51
C TYR A 329 1.98 -47.22 2.45
N VAL A 330 2.57 -46.16 3.00
CA VAL A 330 4.01 -45.86 2.88
C VAL A 330 4.78 -46.01 4.20
N ALA A 331 4.09 -46.04 5.33
CA ALA A 331 4.67 -46.30 6.65
C ALA A 331 3.65 -46.94 7.60
N MET A 332 4.15 -47.67 8.59
CA MET A 332 3.36 -48.23 9.70
C MET A 332 4.15 -48.14 11.00
N TRP A 333 3.46 -47.98 12.13
CA TRP A 333 4.06 -47.85 13.46
C TRP A 333 3.11 -48.34 14.55
N ARG A 334 3.62 -48.43 15.78
CA ARG A 334 2.87 -48.90 16.96
C ARG A 334 2.58 -47.80 17.97
N ASP A 335 1.78 -48.16 18.97
CA ASP A 335 1.46 -47.43 20.21
C ASP A 335 0.32 -46.41 20.07
N HIS A 336 0.54 -45.29 19.41
CA HIS A 336 -0.48 -44.24 19.23
C HIS A 336 -0.54 -43.72 17.78
N LEU A 337 -1.64 -43.05 17.41
CA LEU A 337 -1.90 -42.62 16.04
C LEU A 337 -0.80 -41.66 15.57
N VAL A 338 -0.76 -40.42 16.04
CA VAL A 338 0.29 -39.47 15.67
C VAL A 338 0.52 -38.53 16.83
N LYS A 339 1.66 -37.83 16.79
CA LYS A 339 1.95 -36.71 17.68
C LYS A 339 2.30 -35.46 16.90
N PHE A 340 2.14 -34.33 17.57
CA PHE A 340 2.39 -32.98 17.08
C PHE A 340 3.53 -32.35 17.87
N SER A 341 4.23 -31.39 17.28
CA SER A 341 5.12 -30.54 18.07
C SER A 341 4.31 -29.57 18.92
N SER A 342 4.82 -29.14 20.08
CA SER A 342 4.18 -28.05 20.82
C SER A 342 4.33 -26.67 20.15
N PHE A 343 5.17 -26.56 19.11
CA PHE A 343 5.48 -25.28 18.48
C PHE A 343 4.24 -24.69 17.80
N ARG A 344 3.83 -23.48 18.25
CA ARG A 344 2.70 -22.72 17.71
C ARG A 344 1.42 -23.56 17.65
N HIS A 345 1.01 -24.07 18.81
CA HIS A 345 -0.11 -24.98 19.02
C HIS A 345 -0.07 -26.28 18.19
N GLY A 346 1.07 -26.59 17.56
CA GLY A 346 1.28 -27.75 16.70
C GLY A 346 1.01 -27.55 15.22
N PHE A 347 0.69 -26.33 14.78
CA PHE A 347 0.25 -26.07 13.40
C PHE A 347 1.33 -26.16 12.32
N LEU A 348 2.63 -26.18 12.64
CA LEU A 348 3.68 -25.98 11.62
C LEU A 348 4.49 -27.21 11.22
N HIS A 349 4.76 -28.14 12.13
CA HIS A 349 5.74 -29.21 11.87
C HIS A 349 5.17 -30.50 11.27
N GLY A 350 3.85 -30.59 11.12
CA GLY A 350 3.17 -31.77 10.61
C GLY A 350 3.12 -32.93 11.60
N LEU A 351 2.63 -34.07 11.11
CA LEU A 351 2.39 -35.30 11.86
C LEU A 351 3.67 -36.14 11.99
N GLN A 352 3.90 -36.69 13.16
CA GLN A 352 4.95 -37.67 13.42
C GLN A 352 4.34 -38.97 13.95
N PRO A 353 4.93 -40.15 13.64
CA PRO A 353 4.50 -41.39 14.27
C PRO A 353 4.72 -41.29 15.78
N ASP A 354 3.71 -41.71 16.56
CA ASP A 354 3.80 -41.75 18.02
C ASP A 354 4.05 -43.18 18.52
N GLY A 355 5.26 -43.64 18.22
CA GLY A 355 5.78 -44.94 18.62
C GLY A 355 6.78 -45.49 17.59
N PRO A 356 7.30 -46.71 17.81
CA PRO A 356 8.32 -47.28 16.94
C PRO A 356 7.73 -47.65 15.58
N LEU A 357 8.47 -47.32 14.51
CA LEU A 357 8.17 -47.79 13.16
C LEU A 357 8.14 -49.32 13.14
N TRP A 358 7.15 -49.89 12.47
CA TRP A 358 7.03 -51.32 12.26
C TRP A 358 7.78 -51.72 10.98
N ASP A 359 8.61 -52.76 11.08
CA ASP A 359 9.42 -53.23 9.95
C ASP A 359 8.53 -53.80 8.83
N THR A 360 8.37 -53.02 7.76
CA THR A 360 7.63 -53.39 6.56
C THR A 360 8.48 -54.15 5.53
N ALA A 361 9.77 -54.42 5.78
CA ALA A 361 10.66 -55.03 4.78
C ALA A 361 10.19 -56.43 4.28
N ASN A 362 9.44 -57.15 5.12
CA ASN A 362 8.82 -58.43 4.75
C ASN A 362 7.37 -58.30 4.26
N TRP A 363 6.77 -57.12 4.39
CA TRP A 363 5.45 -56.80 3.86
C TRP A 363 5.62 -55.98 2.58
N GLN A 364 5.64 -56.67 1.44
CA GLN A 364 5.50 -55.98 0.17
C GLN A 364 4.01 -55.71 -0.08
N PRO A 365 3.54 -54.45 -0.11
CA PRO A 365 2.22 -54.15 -0.64
C PRO A 365 2.24 -54.53 -2.12
N GLN A 366 1.88 -55.77 -2.46
CA GLN A 366 1.78 -56.21 -3.84
C GLN A 366 0.52 -55.62 -4.47
N LEU A 367 0.50 -54.30 -4.65
CA LEU A 367 -0.38 -53.67 -5.64
C LEU A 367 0.29 -53.78 -7.01
N LYS A 368 0.28 -54.98 -7.60
CA LYS A 368 0.46 -55.18 -9.04
C LYS A 368 -0.81 -54.81 -9.83
N LEU A 369 -1.60 -53.85 -9.33
CA LEU A 369 -2.83 -53.39 -10.00
C LEU A 369 -2.59 -52.16 -10.89
N ARG A 370 -1.50 -51.43 -10.67
CA ARG A 370 -1.16 -50.21 -11.38
C ARG A 370 0.28 -50.26 -11.90
N ASN A 371 0.45 -49.94 -13.19
CA ASN A 371 1.73 -49.59 -13.77
C ASN A 371 1.74 -48.09 -14.14
N GLU A 372 2.81 -47.59 -14.75
CA GLU A 372 2.94 -46.17 -15.12
C GLU A 372 1.82 -45.67 -16.05
N ASN A 373 1.10 -46.55 -16.75
CA ASN A 373 0.03 -46.21 -17.69
C ASN A 373 -1.40 -46.31 -17.11
N THR A 374 -1.59 -46.83 -15.90
CA THR A 374 -2.94 -46.92 -15.29
C THR A 374 -3.36 -45.54 -14.79
N ALA A 375 -4.49 -45.04 -15.29
CA ALA A 375 -5.08 -43.80 -14.81
C ALA A 375 -5.60 -44.01 -13.38
N TYR A 376 -5.10 -43.18 -12.45
CA TYR A 376 -5.47 -43.23 -11.04
C TYR A 376 -6.14 -41.93 -10.65
N LYS A 377 -7.27 -42.03 -9.96
CA LYS A 377 -7.97 -40.91 -9.34
C LYS A 377 -8.34 -41.29 -7.91
N TYR A 378 -7.85 -40.52 -6.95
CA TYR A 378 -8.31 -40.64 -5.57
C TYR A 378 -9.73 -40.09 -5.47
N GLU A 379 -10.64 -40.82 -4.82
CA GLU A 379 -12.05 -40.41 -4.68
C GLU A 379 -12.38 -40.04 -3.22
N GLY A 380 -11.60 -40.49 -2.23
CA GLY A 380 -11.83 -40.18 -0.83
C GLY A 380 -11.70 -41.41 0.08
N TYR A 381 -12.41 -41.39 1.20
CA TYR A 381 -12.48 -42.54 2.10
C TYR A 381 -13.80 -42.62 2.89
N TYR A 382 -14.18 -43.84 3.24
CA TYR A 382 -15.30 -44.15 4.10
C TYR A 382 -14.83 -44.45 5.52
N ARG A 383 -15.56 -43.95 6.52
CA ARG A 383 -15.47 -44.36 7.91
C ARG A 383 -16.56 -45.39 8.22
N TRP A 384 -16.17 -46.48 8.85
CA TRP A 384 -17.11 -47.52 9.29
C TRP A 384 -16.70 -48.00 10.68
N GLY A 385 -17.29 -47.38 11.71
CA GLY A 385 -16.76 -47.46 13.07
C GLY A 385 -15.32 -46.95 13.09
N THR A 386 -14.39 -47.72 13.65
CA THR A 386 -12.98 -47.34 13.70
C THR A 386 -12.19 -47.67 12.42
N LYS A 387 -12.81 -48.33 11.44
CA LYS A 387 -12.15 -48.71 10.18
C LYS A 387 -12.20 -47.57 9.18
N THR A 388 -11.12 -47.42 8.43
CA THR A 388 -11.03 -46.51 7.28
C THR A 388 -10.86 -47.33 6.01
N ILE A 389 -11.71 -47.07 5.01
CA ILE A 389 -11.70 -47.76 3.73
C ILE A 389 -11.50 -46.71 2.65
N PHE A 390 -10.36 -46.74 1.97
CA PHE A 390 -10.02 -45.80 0.92
C PHE A 390 -10.75 -46.14 -0.38
N ALA A 391 -11.12 -45.10 -1.13
CA ALA A 391 -11.79 -45.21 -2.41
C ALA A 391 -10.97 -44.50 -3.50
N TYR A 392 -10.79 -45.18 -4.62
CA TYR A 392 -10.12 -44.63 -5.79
C TYR A 392 -10.59 -45.31 -7.07
N SER A 393 -10.43 -44.63 -8.20
CA SER A 393 -10.72 -45.16 -9.53
C SER A 393 -9.44 -45.56 -10.27
N LEU A 394 -9.42 -46.75 -10.86
CA LEU A 394 -8.36 -47.25 -11.74
C LEU A 394 -8.94 -47.45 -13.14
N ASP A 395 -8.44 -46.70 -14.13
CA ASP A 395 -8.97 -46.69 -15.51
C ASP A 395 -10.51 -46.50 -15.55
N GLY A 396 -11.04 -45.68 -14.62
CA GLY A 396 -12.47 -45.38 -14.48
C GLY A 396 -13.30 -46.43 -13.72
N VAL A 397 -12.68 -47.53 -13.26
CA VAL A 397 -13.35 -48.53 -12.42
C VAL A 397 -13.17 -48.18 -10.94
N PRO A 398 -14.23 -48.09 -10.12
CA PRO A 398 -14.12 -47.77 -8.70
C PRO A 398 -13.64 -48.97 -7.88
N TYR A 399 -12.66 -48.73 -7.02
CA TYR A 399 -12.06 -49.69 -6.09
C TYR A 399 -12.23 -49.24 -4.64
N LEU A 400 -12.31 -50.23 -3.75
CA LEU A 400 -12.15 -50.05 -2.31
C LEU A 400 -10.85 -50.72 -1.87
N ASP A 401 -10.14 -50.06 -0.97
CA ASP A 401 -8.87 -50.49 -0.36
C ASP A 401 -9.00 -50.45 1.16
N SER A 402 -8.89 -51.62 1.78
CA SER A 402 -8.93 -51.76 3.23
C SER A 402 -7.73 -52.52 3.74
N LEU A 403 -7.10 -51.96 4.76
CA LEU A 403 -6.01 -52.58 5.49
C LEU A 403 -6.38 -52.69 6.96
N THR A 404 -6.47 -53.92 7.48
CA THR A 404 -6.76 -54.16 8.88
C THR A 404 -5.76 -55.15 9.49
N PHE A 405 -5.53 -55.03 10.79
CA PHE A 405 -4.75 -55.97 11.58
C PHE A 405 -5.71 -56.71 12.53
N GLU A 406 -5.96 -57.97 12.22
CA GLU A 406 -6.89 -58.83 12.95
C GLU A 406 -6.22 -60.17 13.22
N ASN A 407 -6.40 -60.72 14.43
CA ASN A 407 -5.84 -62.03 14.83
C ASN A 407 -4.31 -62.16 14.61
N GLY A 408 -3.56 -61.07 14.82
CA GLY A 408 -2.10 -61.06 14.67
C GLY A 408 -1.60 -61.01 13.21
N GLN A 409 -2.49 -60.83 12.24
CA GLN A 409 -2.17 -60.78 10.83
C GLN A 409 -2.68 -59.49 10.18
N LEU A 410 -1.89 -58.98 9.23
CA LEU A 410 -2.31 -57.86 8.39
C LEU A 410 -3.10 -58.40 7.19
N ILE A 411 -4.34 -57.94 7.05
CA ILE A 411 -5.28 -58.28 6.01
C ILE A 411 -5.41 -57.05 5.10
N HIS A 412 -4.87 -57.14 3.88
CA HIS A 412 -4.98 -56.10 2.87
C HIS A 412 -5.90 -56.59 1.74
N GLU A 413 -7.03 -55.91 1.53
CA GLU A 413 -7.95 -56.20 0.43
C GLU A 413 -8.10 -54.98 -0.46
N VAL A 414 -7.81 -55.16 -1.76
CA VAL A 414 -8.07 -54.18 -2.81
C VAL A 414 -8.88 -54.84 -3.92
N LYS A 415 -10.13 -54.38 -4.13
CA LYS A 415 -11.04 -54.96 -5.12
C LYS A 415 -11.96 -53.90 -5.73
N PRO A 416 -12.55 -54.16 -6.92
CA PRO A 416 -13.67 -53.37 -7.41
C PRO A 416 -14.74 -53.22 -6.32
N ALA A 417 -15.31 -52.02 -6.19
CA ALA A 417 -16.16 -51.66 -5.05
C ALA A 417 -17.35 -52.62 -4.87
N ASP A 418 -17.92 -53.14 -5.96
CA ASP A 418 -19.03 -54.10 -5.96
C ASP A 418 -18.64 -55.51 -5.46
N GLN A 419 -17.34 -55.83 -5.48
CA GLN A 419 -16.77 -57.13 -5.10
C GLN A 419 -16.03 -57.10 -3.76
N HIS A 420 -15.78 -55.92 -3.21
CA HIS A 420 -15.05 -55.76 -1.96
C HIS A 420 -15.84 -56.32 -0.76
N SER A 421 -15.15 -56.93 0.21
CA SER A 421 -15.80 -57.53 1.38
C SER A 421 -16.48 -56.47 2.27
N GLN A 422 -15.88 -55.28 2.37
CA GLN A 422 -16.38 -54.15 3.18
C GLN A 422 -17.33 -53.22 2.44
N ARG A 423 -17.87 -53.57 1.26
CA ARG A 423 -18.75 -52.70 0.45
C ARG A 423 -20.02 -52.19 1.15
N ARG A 424 -20.35 -52.71 2.33
CA ARG A 424 -21.41 -52.16 3.20
C ARG A 424 -21.09 -50.76 3.72
N CYS A 425 -19.81 -50.36 3.75
CA CYS A 425 -19.40 -49.00 4.11
C CYS A 425 -20.04 -47.92 3.23
N LEU A 426 -20.45 -48.28 2.00
CA LEU A 426 -21.17 -47.41 1.08
C LEU A 426 -22.58 -47.01 1.55
N GLN A 427 -23.06 -47.55 2.67
CA GLN A 427 -24.40 -47.28 3.24
C GLN A 427 -24.37 -46.44 4.52
N GLY A 428 -23.17 -46.05 5.00
CA GLY A 428 -22.99 -45.33 6.26
C GLY A 428 -22.93 -46.23 7.50
N GLY A 429 -22.00 -45.92 8.40
CA GLY A 429 -21.68 -46.68 9.61
C GLY A 429 -22.67 -46.46 10.74
N GLU A 430 -22.32 -46.88 11.96
CA GLU A 430 -22.98 -46.34 13.14
C GLU A 430 -22.21 -45.11 13.61
N ARG A 431 -22.93 -44.04 13.95
CA ARG A 431 -22.40 -42.86 14.63
C ARG A 431 -21.42 -43.20 15.76
N GLN A 432 -20.21 -42.64 15.67
CA GLN A 432 -19.12 -42.77 16.63
C GLN A 432 -19.28 -41.80 17.80
N TRP A 433 -19.74 -40.58 17.56
CA TRP A 433 -19.84 -39.52 18.58
C TRP A 433 -21.28 -39.29 19.03
N LYS A 434 -21.75 -40.04 20.02
CA LYS A 434 -23.16 -40.04 20.43
C LYS A 434 -23.54 -38.86 21.33
N GLU A 435 -22.54 -38.17 21.88
CA GLU A 435 -22.71 -37.05 22.77
C GLU A 435 -23.23 -35.81 22.03
N THR A 436 -24.09 -35.05 22.69
CA THR A 436 -24.51 -33.71 22.28
C THR A 436 -24.23 -32.78 23.44
N LEU A 437 -23.49 -31.70 23.19
CA LEU A 437 -23.13 -30.71 24.21
C LEU A 437 -24.09 -29.53 24.11
N THR A 438 -24.44 -28.91 25.24
CA THR A 438 -25.30 -27.71 25.25
C THR A 438 -24.58 -26.58 25.95
N THR A 439 -24.58 -25.40 25.34
CA THR A 439 -23.94 -24.19 25.88
C THR A 439 -24.89 -23.00 25.77
N GLU A 440 -24.62 -21.91 26.50
CA GLU A 440 -25.51 -20.76 26.57
C GLU A 440 -25.25 -19.72 25.45
N ILE A 441 -26.25 -18.91 25.15
CA ILE A 441 -26.10 -17.70 24.33
C ILE A 441 -26.18 -16.48 25.27
N GLN A 442 -25.10 -15.69 25.31
CA GLN A 442 -25.02 -14.47 26.11
C GLN A 442 -25.20 -13.24 25.21
N LEU A 443 -26.28 -12.49 25.42
CA LEU A 443 -26.58 -11.30 24.60
C LEU A 443 -25.77 -10.07 25.03
N GLY A 444 -25.12 -9.44 24.04
CA GLY A 444 -24.45 -8.16 24.21
C GLY A 444 -25.45 -7.01 24.40
N GLN A 445 -25.06 -6.03 25.22
CA GLN A 445 -25.87 -4.85 25.56
C GLN A 445 -25.35 -3.55 24.92
N GLN A 446 -24.26 -3.64 24.16
CA GLN A 446 -23.60 -2.51 23.51
C GLN A 446 -24.46 -1.93 22.39
N THR A 447 -24.24 -0.66 22.06
CA THR A 447 -24.87 0.05 20.95
C THR A 447 -23.82 0.91 20.24
N PRO A 448 -23.96 1.19 18.92
CA PRO A 448 -25.04 0.78 18.03
C PRO A 448 -24.95 -0.69 17.55
N PHE A 449 -23.83 -1.36 17.82
CA PHE A 449 -23.66 -2.79 17.56
C PHE A 449 -23.43 -3.54 18.87
N ALA A 450 -23.99 -4.74 18.97
CA ALA A 450 -23.83 -5.65 20.09
C ALA A 450 -23.05 -6.89 19.64
N VAL A 451 -22.20 -7.41 20.52
CA VAL A 451 -21.53 -8.70 20.33
C VAL A 451 -22.19 -9.70 21.28
N ASP A 452 -22.95 -10.64 20.72
CA ASP A 452 -23.50 -11.77 21.46
C ASP A 452 -22.49 -12.93 21.43
N THR A 453 -22.29 -13.62 22.55
CA THR A 453 -21.39 -14.78 22.65
C THR A 453 -22.20 -16.06 22.59
N ILE A 454 -21.93 -16.90 21.59
CA ILE A 454 -22.38 -18.29 21.56
C ILE A 454 -21.28 -19.08 22.27
N GLU A 455 -21.54 -19.51 23.50
CA GLU A 455 -20.51 -20.14 24.33
C GLU A 455 -19.95 -21.39 23.65
N VAL A 456 -18.62 -21.48 23.60
CA VAL A 456 -17.89 -22.55 22.94
C VAL A 456 -17.58 -23.66 23.97
N PRO A 457 -17.83 -24.94 23.67
CA PRO A 457 -17.54 -26.05 24.58
C PRO A 457 -16.03 -26.38 24.62
N PHE A 458 -15.20 -25.46 25.13
CA PHE A 458 -13.75 -25.67 25.27
C PHE A 458 -13.41 -26.91 26.11
N GLN A 459 -14.26 -27.22 27.11
CA GLN A 459 -14.23 -28.51 27.80
C GLN A 459 -15.23 -29.43 27.12
N ASN A 460 -14.72 -30.44 26.42
CA ASN A 460 -15.52 -31.45 25.75
C ASN A 460 -14.94 -32.86 25.98
N PRO A 461 -15.74 -33.93 25.77
CA PRO A 461 -15.33 -35.30 26.10
C PRO A 461 -14.07 -35.82 25.38
N TRP A 462 -13.67 -35.17 24.29
CA TRP A 462 -12.58 -35.60 23.43
C TRP A 462 -11.32 -34.73 23.56
N ASN A 463 -11.33 -33.74 24.45
CA ASN A 463 -10.31 -32.70 24.53
C ASN A 463 -10.01 -32.07 23.15
N ALA A 464 -11.03 -31.95 22.29
CA ALA A 464 -10.87 -31.25 21.02
C ALA A 464 -10.65 -29.77 21.27
N LEU A 465 -9.68 -29.21 20.55
CA LEU A 465 -9.36 -27.80 20.61
C LEU A 465 -10.27 -27.03 19.65
N MET A 466 -10.80 -25.90 20.11
CA MET A 466 -11.85 -25.15 19.42
C MET A 466 -11.30 -23.91 18.70
N PHE A 467 -10.23 -24.09 17.90
CA PHE A 467 -9.64 -23.01 17.08
C PHE A 467 -10.34 -22.99 15.72
N PHE A 468 -11.39 -22.18 15.58
CA PHE A 468 -12.26 -22.22 14.41
C PHE A 468 -11.61 -21.64 13.16
N GLY A 469 -11.78 -22.32 12.02
CA GLY A 469 -11.24 -21.95 10.70
C GLY A 469 -12.28 -21.64 9.62
N GLY A 470 -13.57 -21.87 9.89
CA GLY A 470 -14.65 -21.73 8.91
C GLY A 470 -16.04 -21.90 9.52
N LEU A 471 -17.03 -21.21 8.94
CA LEU A 471 -18.44 -21.39 9.26
C LEU A 471 -19.33 -21.20 8.03
N ASP A 472 -20.47 -21.88 8.01
CA ASP A 472 -21.59 -21.57 7.13
C ASP A 472 -22.90 -22.16 7.67
N PHE A 473 -24.02 -21.79 7.06
CA PHE A 473 -25.36 -22.18 7.52
C PHE A 473 -26.04 -23.16 6.56
N LEU A 474 -26.68 -24.18 7.13
CA LEU A 474 -27.66 -25.01 6.44
C LEU A 474 -28.96 -24.22 6.21
N SER A 475 -29.79 -24.67 5.28
CA SER A 475 -31.09 -24.07 4.95
C SER A 475 -32.05 -24.04 6.15
N ASP A 476 -31.84 -24.95 7.09
CA ASP A 476 -32.56 -24.99 8.36
C ASP A 476 -32.08 -23.95 9.40
N GLY A 477 -31.07 -23.14 9.06
CA GLY A 477 -30.46 -22.14 9.92
C GLY A 477 -29.51 -22.67 10.98
N SER A 478 -29.26 -23.98 11.05
CA SER A 478 -28.17 -24.53 11.86
C SER A 478 -26.81 -24.23 11.22
N ALA A 479 -25.76 -24.12 12.04
CA ALA A 479 -24.43 -23.80 11.58
C ALA A 479 -23.55 -25.05 11.47
N MET A 480 -22.69 -25.07 10.46
CA MET A 480 -21.53 -25.97 10.39
C MET A 480 -20.28 -25.13 10.66
N VAL A 481 -19.44 -25.56 11.61
CA VAL A 481 -18.20 -24.85 11.96
C VAL A 481 -17.03 -25.84 11.99
N CYS A 482 -15.89 -25.46 11.42
CA CYS A 482 -14.68 -26.30 11.41
C CYS A 482 -13.57 -25.72 12.27
N THR A 483 -12.68 -26.58 12.79
CA THR A 483 -11.47 -26.18 13.52
C THR A 483 -10.21 -26.52 12.75
N ILE A 484 -9.14 -25.74 12.92
CA ILE A 484 -7.86 -25.99 12.25
C ILE A 484 -7.24 -27.34 12.66
N GLN A 485 -7.59 -27.89 13.83
CA GLN A 485 -7.13 -29.21 14.26
C GLN A 485 -7.77 -30.36 13.47
N GLY A 486 -8.89 -30.13 12.78
CA GLY A 486 -9.49 -31.11 11.89
C GLY A 486 -10.91 -31.55 12.24
N ASP A 487 -11.61 -30.86 13.15
CA ASP A 487 -12.98 -31.19 13.52
C ASP A 487 -13.99 -30.34 12.74
N VAL A 488 -15.18 -30.89 12.50
CA VAL A 488 -16.37 -30.15 12.02
C VAL A 488 -17.51 -30.42 12.99
N TRP A 489 -18.20 -29.36 13.39
CA TRP A 489 -19.30 -29.40 14.35
C TRP A 489 -20.58 -28.88 13.70
N HIS A 490 -21.68 -29.56 13.99
CA HIS A 490 -23.04 -29.11 13.69
C HIS A 490 -23.61 -28.42 14.94
N VAL A 491 -24.01 -27.17 14.79
CA VAL A 491 -24.54 -26.33 15.87
C VAL A 491 -26.00 -25.98 15.59
N THR A 492 -26.88 -26.44 16.47
CA THR A 492 -28.34 -26.27 16.34
C THR A 492 -28.89 -25.41 17.49
N GLY A 493 -30.15 -24.98 17.37
CA GLY A 493 -30.85 -24.21 18.41
C GLY A 493 -31.02 -22.72 18.11
N PHE A 494 -30.53 -22.23 16.97
CA PHE A 494 -30.77 -20.85 16.54
C PHE A 494 -32.26 -20.62 16.25
N GLN A 495 -32.87 -19.68 16.97
CA GLN A 495 -34.24 -19.24 16.74
C GLN A 495 -34.26 -17.95 15.89
N GLN A 496 -35.38 -17.71 15.19
CA GLN A 496 -35.58 -16.47 14.43
C GLN A 496 -35.70 -15.23 15.36
N SER A 497 -36.20 -15.42 16.57
CA SER A 497 -36.17 -14.43 17.65
C SER A 497 -34.91 -14.60 18.50
N LEU A 498 -34.41 -13.51 19.08
CA LEU A 498 -33.27 -13.50 20.02
C LEU A 498 -33.59 -14.18 21.38
N SER A 499 -34.63 -15.01 21.44
CA SER A 499 -35.13 -15.70 22.64
C SER A 499 -34.53 -17.09 22.87
N ALA A 500 -33.62 -17.52 21.99
CA ALA A 500 -32.84 -18.72 22.24
C ALA A 500 -31.80 -18.41 23.32
N ASP A 501 -31.85 -19.17 24.42
CA ASP A 501 -30.91 -19.01 25.54
C ASP A 501 -29.75 -20.03 25.45
N SER A 502 -29.83 -21.00 24.54
CA SER A 502 -28.81 -22.05 24.38
C SER A 502 -28.71 -22.61 22.96
N VAL A 503 -27.57 -23.23 22.68
CA VAL A 503 -27.30 -23.99 21.45
C VAL A 503 -26.85 -25.41 21.79
N SER A 504 -26.99 -26.32 20.83
CA SER A 504 -26.49 -27.70 20.93
C SER A 504 -25.42 -27.98 19.88
N TRP A 505 -24.32 -28.59 20.32
CA TRP A 505 -23.15 -28.94 19.52
C TRP A 505 -23.06 -30.44 19.37
N GLN A 506 -22.87 -30.88 18.12
CA GLN A 506 -22.63 -32.26 17.76
C GLN A 506 -21.40 -32.32 16.85
N ARG A 507 -20.46 -33.21 17.13
CA ARG A 507 -19.34 -33.46 16.22
C ARG A 507 -19.86 -34.18 14.97
N PHE A 508 -19.61 -33.59 13.81
CA PHE A 508 -20.03 -34.08 12.50
C PHE A 508 -18.90 -34.82 11.78
N ALA A 509 -17.66 -34.33 11.90
CA ALA A 509 -16.48 -34.97 11.32
C ALA A 509 -15.23 -34.68 12.18
N SER A 510 -14.21 -35.52 12.04
CA SER A 510 -12.89 -35.33 12.65
C SER A 510 -11.75 -35.80 11.73
N GLY A 511 -10.52 -35.39 12.04
CA GLY A 511 -9.30 -35.89 11.42
C GLY A 511 -8.90 -35.21 10.10
N LEU A 512 -9.46 -34.04 9.80
CA LEU A 512 -9.15 -33.27 8.59
C LEU A 512 -7.81 -32.50 8.71
N HIS A 513 -7.21 -32.12 7.58
CA HIS A 513 -5.91 -31.41 7.56
C HIS A 513 -6.08 -29.89 7.46
N HIS A 514 -5.94 -29.18 8.58
CA HIS A 514 -6.06 -27.73 8.69
C HIS A 514 -7.27 -27.13 7.93
N PRO A 515 -8.52 -27.49 8.30
CA PRO A 515 -9.72 -26.83 7.79
C PRO A 515 -9.70 -25.32 8.02
N LEU A 516 -9.57 -24.54 6.95
CA LEU A 516 -9.51 -23.07 7.00
C LEU A 516 -10.49 -22.40 6.02
N GLY A 517 -11.48 -23.15 5.55
CA GLY A 517 -12.62 -22.66 4.78
C GLY A 517 -13.76 -23.68 4.80
N LEU A 518 -14.98 -23.21 4.95
CA LEU A 518 -16.19 -24.04 4.94
C LEU A 518 -17.28 -23.30 4.18
N VAL A 519 -17.98 -24.01 3.30
CA VAL A 519 -19.17 -23.51 2.59
C VAL A 519 -20.24 -24.59 2.58
N VAL A 520 -21.48 -24.18 2.81
CA VAL A 520 -22.66 -25.01 2.57
C VAL A 520 -23.26 -24.62 1.22
N LYS A 521 -23.35 -25.59 0.30
CA LYS A 521 -23.94 -25.40 -1.02
C LYS A 521 -25.05 -26.43 -1.21
N ASP A 522 -26.29 -25.97 -1.35
CA ASP A 522 -27.46 -26.86 -1.49
C ASP A 522 -27.58 -27.89 -0.33
N ASP A 523 -27.31 -27.45 0.92
CA ASP A 523 -27.19 -28.28 2.13
C ASP A 523 -26.07 -29.33 2.13
N HIS A 524 -25.17 -29.31 1.14
CA HIS A 524 -23.95 -30.09 1.13
C HIS A 524 -22.79 -29.32 1.78
N VAL A 525 -22.04 -30.00 2.64
CA VAL A 525 -20.97 -29.40 3.43
C VAL A 525 -19.63 -29.59 2.72
N PHE A 526 -19.03 -28.50 2.27
CA PHE A 526 -17.71 -28.49 1.66
C PHE A 526 -16.69 -27.84 2.58
N VAL A 527 -15.52 -28.46 2.71
CA VAL A 527 -14.44 -28.01 3.60
C VAL A 527 -13.13 -27.94 2.83
N MET A 528 -12.51 -26.76 2.82
CA MET A 528 -11.17 -26.58 2.26
C MET A 528 -10.13 -26.99 3.29
N CYS A 529 -9.44 -28.08 2.99
CA CYS A 529 -8.28 -28.57 3.73
C CYS A 529 -7.02 -28.35 2.91
N ARG A 530 -5.87 -28.49 3.57
CA ARG A 530 -4.59 -28.23 2.94
C ARG A 530 -4.15 -29.30 1.93
N ASP A 531 -4.69 -30.50 2.05
CA ASP A 531 -4.47 -31.64 1.16
C ASP A 531 -5.53 -31.78 0.06
N GLN A 532 -6.77 -31.39 0.33
CA GLN A 532 -7.91 -31.55 -0.58
C GLN A 532 -9.10 -30.64 -0.21
N LEU A 533 -9.96 -30.36 -1.19
CA LEU A 533 -11.31 -29.83 -0.98
C LEU A 533 -12.23 -31.04 -0.75
N LEU A 534 -12.77 -31.16 0.45
CA LEU A 534 -13.66 -32.24 0.86
C LEU A 534 -15.11 -31.86 0.67
N HIS A 535 -15.92 -32.85 0.29
CA HIS A 535 -17.36 -32.88 0.47
C HIS A 535 -17.66 -33.92 1.55
N LEU A 536 -18.23 -33.49 2.67
CA LEU A 536 -18.54 -34.36 3.80
C LEU A 536 -19.97 -34.88 3.67
N VAL A 537 -20.12 -36.20 3.59
CA VAL A 537 -21.40 -36.85 3.31
C VAL A 537 -21.82 -37.76 4.46
N ASP A 538 -22.96 -37.45 5.04
CA ASP A 538 -23.71 -38.34 5.93
C ASP A 538 -24.58 -39.26 5.08
N LEU A 539 -24.24 -40.55 5.00
CA LEU A 539 -24.89 -41.50 4.09
C LEU A 539 -26.18 -42.08 4.68
N ASN A 540 -26.35 -42.03 6.00
CA ASN A 540 -27.43 -42.68 6.73
C ASN A 540 -28.34 -41.69 7.48
N SER A 541 -28.04 -40.39 7.43
CA SER A 541 -28.74 -39.28 8.09
C SER A 541 -28.72 -39.37 9.63
N ASP A 542 -27.62 -39.85 10.22
CA ASP A 542 -27.45 -39.92 11.69
C ASP A 542 -26.75 -38.69 12.31
N GLY A 543 -26.36 -37.72 11.46
CA GLY A 543 -25.68 -36.49 11.81
C GLY A 543 -24.16 -36.63 11.95
N GLU A 544 -23.55 -37.67 11.37
CA GLU A 544 -22.10 -37.86 11.25
C GLU A 544 -21.71 -38.08 9.78
N ALA A 545 -20.57 -37.53 9.35
CA ALA A 545 -20.05 -37.78 8.02
C ALA A 545 -19.43 -39.19 7.92
N ASP A 546 -20.01 -40.02 7.06
CA ASP A 546 -19.52 -41.37 6.76
C ASP A 546 -18.51 -41.39 5.62
N TYR A 547 -18.71 -40.52 4.62
CA TYR A 547 -17.89 -40.47 3.43
C TYR A 547 -17.24 -39.09 3.29
N TYR A 548 -15.92 -39.11 3.26
CA TYR A 548 -15.05 -37.96 3.09
C TYR A 548 -14.66 -37.93 1.61
N ASP A 549 -15.55 -37.35 0.82
CA ASP A 549 -15.48 -37.32 -0.64
C ASP A 549 -14.42 -36.30 -1.07
N CYS A 550 -13.40 -36.75 -1.81
CA CYS A 550 -12.38 -35.89 -2.36
C CYS A 550 -12.93 -35.17 -3.60
N PHE A 551 -13.59 -34.04 -3.39
CA PHE A 551 -14.11 -33.24 -4.50
C PHE A 551 -12.96 -32.74 -5.40
N SER A 552 -11.85 -32.30 -4.81
CA SER A 552 -10.64 -31.95 -5.58
C SER A 552 -9.37 -32.01 -4.75
N ASN A 553 -8.28 -32.49 -5.35
CA ASN A 553 -6.91 -32.41 -4.82
C ASN A 553 -5.93 -31.89 -5.90
N THR A 554 -6.42 -31.15 -6.90
CA THR A 554 -5.64 -30.76 -8.09
C THR A 554 -4.72 -29.57 -7.89
N PHE A 555 -4.79 -28.91 -6.73
CA PHE A 555 -3.90 -27.81 -6.34
C PHE A 555 -2.56 -28.35 -5.79
N VAL A 556 -1.67 -27.47 -5.33
CA VAL A 556 -0.35 -27.85 -4.78
C VAL A 556 -0.40 -27.73 -3.26
N THR A 557 0.01 -28.79 -2.58
CA THR A 557 0.23 -28.79 -1.13
C THR A 557 1.73 -28.69 -0.85
N SER A 558 2.17 -27.56 -0.31
CA SER A 558 3.56 -27.41 0.15
C SER A 558 3.79 -28.20 1.43
N THR A 559 5.01 -28.68 1.64
CA THR A 559 5.42 -29.26 2.92
C THR A 559 5.90 -28.21 3.92
N ALA A 560 6.10 -26.95 3.51
CA ALA A 560 6.55 -25.87 4.40
C ALA A 560 5.48 -25.53 5.45
N GLY A 561 5.85 -25.32 6.72
CA GLY A 561 4.87 -25.09 7.79
C GLY A 561 3.98 -23.85 7.62
N HIS A 562 4.47 -22.81 6.94
CA HIS A 562 3.81 -21.50 6.84
C HIS A 562 2.91 -21.31 5.61
N ASP A 563 2.65 -22.35 4.83
CA ASP A 563 1.88 -22.24 3.57
C ASP A 563 0.47 -22.82 3.75
N PHE A 564 -0.42 -22.01 4.33
CA PHE A 564 -1.83 -22.34 4.53
C PHE A 564 -2.66 -22.07 3.28
N ILE A 565 -3.81 -22.75 3.17
CA ILE A 565 -4.82 -22.53 2.15
C ILE A 565 -6.09 -22.10 2.88
N CYS A 566 -6.55 -20.88 2.62
CA CYS A 566 -7.51 -20.20 3.45
C CYS A 566 -8.72 -19.72 2.65
N GLY A 567 -9.89 -19.79 3.29
CA GLY A 567 -11.16 -19.39 2.73
C GLY A 567 -11.73 -20.40 1.75
N LEU A 568 -13.05 -20.39 1.64
CA LEU A 568 -13.78 -21.12 0.60
C LEU A 568 -14.98 -20.26 0.23
N GLN A 569 -15.16 -20.00 -1.06
CA GLN A 569 -16.28 -19.24 -1.59
C GLN A 569 -16.87 -19.96 -2.80
N VAL A 570 -18.15 -19.76 -3.05
CA VAL A 570 -18.87 -20.32 -4.19
C VAL A 570 -19.54 -19.19 -4.96
N ASP A 571 -19.36 -19.14 -6.27
CA ASP A 571 -20.06 -18.17 -7.11
C ASP A 571 -21.46 -18.66 -7.53
N SER A 572 -22.23 -17.77 -8.18
CA SER A 572 -23.57 -18.08 -8.69
C SER A 572 -23.61 -19.16 -9.78
N GLN A 573 -22.46 -19.54 -10.35
CA GLN A 573 -22.33 -20.64 -11.32
C GLN A 573 -21.95 -21.97 -10.64
N GLY A 574 -21.77 -21.96 -9.33
CA GLY A 574 -21.45 -23.12 -8.51
C GLY A 574 -19.96 -23.49 -8.49
N ARG A 575 -19.06 -22.60 -8.96
CA ARG A 575 -17.60 -22.80 -8.95
C ARG A 575 -17.02 -22.43 -7.58
N PHE A 576 -16.05 -23.20 -7.11
CA PHE A 576 -15.37 -22.95 -5.84
C PHE A 576 -14.13 -22.08 -6.02
N TYR A 577 -13.81 -21.29 -4.99
CA TYR A 577 -12.65 -20.42 -4.94
C TYR A 577 -11.96 -20.50 -3.57
N THR A 578 -10.62 -20.45 -3.57
CA THR A 578 -9.80 -20.38 -2.35
C THR A 578 -8.53 -19.56 -2.60
N ALA A 579 -7.79 -19.23 -1.54
CA ALA A 579 -6.53 -18.50 -1.61
C ALA A 579 -5.38 -19.31 -1.00
N SER A 580 -4.24 -19.33 -1.70
CA SER A 580 -2.98 -19.94 -1.27
C SER A 580 -1.86 -18.90 -1.35
N GLY A 581 -0.99 -18.82 -0.34
CA GLY A 581 0.20 -17.97 -0.40
C GLY A 581 1.19 -18.42 -1.48
N ASN A 582 1.33 -19.73 -1.68
CA ASN A 582 2.25 -20.28 -2.67
C ASN A 582 1.75 -20.22 -4.12
N GLN A 583 0.46 -20.48 -4.37
CA GLN A 583 -0.08 -20.48 -5.73
C GLN A 583 -0.86 -19.21 -6.09
N GLY A 584 -1.50 -18.57 -5.13
CA GLY A 584 -2.40 -17.44 -5.32
C GLY A 584 -3.89 -17.80 -5.22
N VAL A 585 -4.75 -17.07 -5.92
CA VAL A 585 -6.20 -17.33 -5.93
C VAL A 585 -6.52 -18.45 -6.91
N LEU A 586 -7.22 -19.46 -6.43
CA LEU A 586 -7.55 -20.67 -7.16
C LEU A 586 -9.06 -20.71 -7.46
N ARG A 587 -9.43 -21.06 -8.69
CA ARG A 587 -10.80 -21.36 -9.11
C ARG A 587 -10.89 -22.81 -9.56
N PHE A 588 -11.82 -23.57 -8.98
CA PHE A 588 -12.07 -24.96 -9.35
C PHE A 588 -13.11 -25.05 -10.46
N SER A 589 -12.95 -26.04 -11.35
CA SER A 589 -14.03 -26.46 -12.25
C SER A 589 -15.21 -27.00 -11.45
N ASN A 590 -16.41 -26.98 -12.05
CA ASN A 590 -17.64 -27.46 -11.40
C ASN A 590 -17.58 -28.94 -11.00
N ASP A 591 -16.72 -29.73 -11.64
CA ASP A 591 -16.49 -31.14 -11.35
C ASP A 591 -15.24 -31.40 -10.48
N GLY A 592 -14.56 -30.34 -10.04
CA GLY A 592 -13.36 -30.40 -9.20
C GLY A 592 -12.10 -30.95 -9.87
N THR A 593 -12.14 -31.27 -11.17
CA THR A 593 -11.04 -31.94 -11.88
C THR A 593 -9.94 -31.01 -12.39
N GLN A 594 -10.17 -29.69 -12.40
CA GLN A 594 -9.22 -28.68 -12.84
C GLN A 594 -9.20 -27.49 -11.88
N VAL A 595 -8.02 -26.85 -11.77
CA VAL A 595 -7.85 -25.61 -11.03
C VAL A 595 -7.16 -24.57 -11.91
N GLU A 596 -7.69 -23.35 -11.89
CA GLU A 596 -7.14 -22.19 -12.58
C GLU A 596 -6.61 -21.20 -11.56
N VAL A 597 -5.42 -20.64 -11.81
CA VAL A 597 -4.83 -19.60 -10.97
C VAL A 597 -5.25 -18.24 -11.52
N LEU A 598 -6.01 -17.46 -10.76
CA LEU A 598 -6.58 -16.19 -11.19
C LEU A 598 -5.69 -14.98 -10.88
N ALA A 599 -4.90 -15.05 -9.81
CA ALA A 599 -4.02 -13.98 -9.35
C ALA A 599 -2.88 -14.56 -8.51
N THR A 600 -1.73 -13.88 -8.43
CA THR A 600 -0.56 -14.34 -7.65
C THR A 600 0.07 -13.22 -6.81
N GLY A 601 1.09 -13.55 -6.00
CA GLY A 601 1.86 -12.54 -5.26
C GLY A 601 1.25 -12.14 -3.92
N PHE A 602 0.60 -13.07 -3.22
CA PHE A 602 0.06 -12.89 -1.87
C PHE A 602 0.96 -13.59 -0.86
N ARG A 603 1.29 -12.93 0.25
CA ARG A 603 2.15 -13.51 1.29
C ARG A 603 1.40 -14.55 2.12
N ASN A 604 0.40 -14.08 2.88
CA ASN A 604 -0.45 -14.89 3.74
C ASN A 604 -1.91 -14.46 3.52
N PRO A 605 -2.58 -14.95 2.47
CA PRO A 605 -3.96 -14.56 2.22
C PRO A 605 -4.92 -15.31 3.14
N ASP A 606 -5.41 -14.66 4.20
CA ASP A 606 -6.36 -15.29 5.15
C ASP A 606 -7.82 -15.14 4.71
N GLY A 607 -8.15 -15.78 3.59
CA GLY A 607 -9.50 -15.85 3.03
C GLY A 607 -9.65 -15.10 1.72
N LEU A 608 -10.88 -14.97 1.24
CA LEU A 608 -11.26 -14.21 0.05
C LEU A 608 -12.75 -13.91 0.06
N SER A 609 -13.17 -12.90 -0.71
CA SER A 609 -14.58 -12.60 -0.94
C SER A 609 -14.90 -12.52 -2.42
N LEU A 610 -16.14 -12.87 -2.77
CA LEU A 610 -16.69 -12.70 -4.11
C LEU A 610 -17.78 -11.64 -4.02
N SER A 611 -17.57 -10.51 -4.66
CA SER A 611 -18.56 -9.44 -4.66
C SER A 611 -19.65 -9.69 -5.72
N PRO A 612 -20.90 -9.25 -5.48
CA PRO A 612 -21.97 -9.37 -6.46
C PRO A 612 -21.70 -8.64 -7.79
N ASP A 613 -20.85 -7.61 -7.78
CA ASP A 613 -20.43 -6.84 -8.97
C ASP A 613 -19.27 -7.50 -9.74
N GLY A 614 -18.89 -8.74 -9.41
CA GLY A 614 -17.96 -9.55 -10.20
C GLY A 614 -16.48 -9.33 -9.88
N TRP A 615 -16.16 -8.91 -8.66
CA TRP A 615 -14.79 -8.73 -8.18
C TRP A 615 -14.44 -9.77 -7.12
N VAL A 616 -13.14 -10.04 -7.00
CA VAL A 616 -12.57 -10.85 -5.92
C VAL A 616 -11.74 -9.92 -5.05
N SER A 617 -11.96 -9.98 -3.74
CA SER A 617 -11.10 -9.32 -2.76
C SER A 617 -10.33 -10.35 -1.94
N VAL A 618 -9.07 -10.06 -1.63
CA VAL A 618 -8.16 -10.96 -0.93
C VAL A 618 -7.38 -10.15 0.13
N PRO A 619 -7.54 -10.43 1.44
CA PRO A 619 -6.66 -9.87 2.46
C PRO A 619 -5.23 -10.39 2.29
N CYS A 620 -4.23 -9.61 2.68
CA CYS A 620 -2.85 -10.03 2.68
C CYS A 620 -2.11 -9.38 3.85
N SER A 621 -1.57 -10.19 4.75
CA SER A 621 -0.83 -9.68 5.92
C SER A 621 0.54 -9.12 5.53
N GLU A 622 0.95 -8.07 6.26
CA GLU A 622 2.28 -7.44 6.17
C GLU A 622 3.44 -8.45 6.19
N GLY A 623 4.53 -8.13 5.49
CA GLY A 623 5.79 -8.86 5.56
C GLY A 623 6.77 -8.46 4.48
N GLU A 624 7.69 -9.37 4.13
CA GLU A 624 8.63 -9.16 3.02
C GLU A 624 7.87 -8.85 1.72
N TRP A 625 8.26 -7.79 1.02
CA TRP A 625 7.59 -7.32 -0.20
C TRP A 625 6.10 -7.01 -0.04
N THR A 626 5.62 -6.90 1.20
CA THR A 626 4.23 -6.60 1.55
C THR A 626 4.25 -5.47 2.59
N PRO A 627 4.31 -4.21 2.14
CA PRO A 627 4.68 -3.06 2.99
C PRO A 627 3.82 -2.86 4.24
N ALA A 628 2.54 -3.17 4.14
CA ALA A 628 1.56 -3.13 5.20
C ALA A 628 0.56 -4.26 4.95
N SER A 629 -0.25 -4.60 5.96
CA SER A 629 -1.43 -5.41 5.70
C SER A 629 -2.31 -4.68 4.68
N MET A 630 -2.94 -5.42 3.76
CA MET A 630 -3.65 -4.81 2.65
C MET A 630 -4.81 -5.69 2.17
N ILE A 631 -5.77 -5.06 1.50
CA ILE A 631 -6.86 -5.72 0.79
C ILE A 631 -6.58 -5.58 -0.70
N CYS A 632 -6.32 -6.68 -1.37
CA CYS A 632 -6.13 -6.73 -2.81
C CYS A 632 -7.47 -6.96 -3.51
N GLU A 633 -7.65 -6.44 -4.73
CA GLU A 633 -8.89 -6.65 -5.48
C GLU A 633 -8.60 -6.80 -6.98
N PHE A 634 -9.33 -7.67 -7.66
CA PHE A 634 -9.27 -7.82 -9.12
C PHE A 634 -10.60 -8.34 -9.69
N PRO A 635 -10.95 -8.06 -10.96
CA PRO A 635 -12.20 -8.53 -11.54
C PRO A 635 -12.11 -10.01 -11.94
N LEU A 636 -13.20 -10.76 -11.77
CA LEU A 636 -13.29 -12.19 -12.13
C LEU A 636 -13.25 -12.43 -13.64
N ASP A 637 -13.72 -11.46 -14.43
CA ASP A 637 -13.89 -11.59 -15.88
C ASP A 637 -13.01 -10.57 -16.60
N THR A 638 -11.78 -10.95 -16.96
CA THR A 638 -10.96 -10.09 -17.81
C THR A 638 -10.10 -10.86 -18.80
N ASN A 639 -10.08 -10.36 -20.04
CA ASN A 639 -9.01 -10.61 -21.03
C ASN A 639 -7.68 -9.93 -20.65
N LYS A 640 -7.49 -9.53 -19.38
CA LYS A 640 -6.30 -8.82 -18.91
C LYS A 640 -5.25 -9.81 -18.42
N PRO A 641 -3.97 -9.42 -18.37
CA PRO A 641 -2.93 -10.25 -17.77
C PRO A 641 -3.27 -10.57 -16.32
N GLN A 642 -2.88 -11.78 -15.89
CA GLN A 642 -3.02 -12.23 -14.52
C GLN A 642 -2.36 -11.22 -13.55
N PRO A 643 -3.09 -10.67 -12.57
CA PRO A 643 -2.53 -9.72 -11.63
C PRO A 643 -1.53 -10.41 -10.68
N PHE A 644 -0.47 -9.66 -10.35
CA PHE A 644 0.57 -10.03 -9.39
C PHE A 644 0.66 -8.95 -8.32
N PHE A 645 0.51 -9.29 -7.03
CA PHE A 645 0.43 -8.31 -5.93
C PHE A 645 1.74 -8.10 -5.14
N GLY A 646 2.87 -8.60 -5.66
CA GLY A 646 4.20 -8.17 -5.22
C GLY A 646 4.95 -9.07 -4.24
N TYR A 647 4.30 -10.04 -3.58
CA TYR A 647 5.00 -10.97 -2.68
C TYR A 647 6.12 -11.75 -3.42
N ARG A 648 7.28 -11.91 -2.76
CA ARG A 648 8.56 -12.42 -3.32
C ARG A 648 9.25 -11.49 -4.32
N GLY A 649 8.86 -10.22 -4.36
CA GLY A 649 9.55 -9.17 -5.10
C GLY A 649 9.12 -9.07 -6.57
N PRO A 650 9.72 -8.13 -7.32
CA PRO A 650 9.44 -7.97 -8.74
C PRO A 650 9.64 -9.27 -9.52
N LYS A 651 8.71 -9.60 -10.42
CA LYS A 651 8.74 -10.82 -11.22
C LYS A 651 8.70 -10.50 -12.70
N ASP A 652 9.69 -10.96 -13.46
CA ASP A 652 9.73 -10.91 -14.93
C ASP A 652 9.42 -9.53 -15.56
N GLY A 653 9.74 -8.43 -14.85
CA GLY A 653 9.44 -7.06 -15.28
C GLY A 653 7.98 -6.63 -15.11
N GLN A 654 7.11 -7.48 -14.56
CA GLN A 654 5.75 -7.13 -14.15
C GLN A 654 5.79 -6.35 -12.83
N ALA A 655 5.29 -5.11 -12.86
CA ALA A 655 5.10 -4.32 -11.63
C ALA A 655 3.96 -4.90 -10.78
N PRO A 656 4.06 -4.85 -9.44
CA PRO A 656 2.96 -5.22 -8.57
C PRO A 656 1.69 -4.40 -8.88
N ALA A 657 0.55 -5.07 -8.87
CA ALA A 657 -0.75 -4.42 -8.87
C ALA A 657 -0.95 -3.65 -7.56
N LEU A 658 -1.61 -2.50 -7.66
CA LEU A 658 -2.00 -1.72 -6.48
C LEU A 658 -3.13 -2.43 -5.74
N PRO A 659 -3.07 -2.53 -4.40
CA PRO A 659 -4.18 -3.06 -3.61
C PRO A 659 -5.40 -2.13 -3.71
N LEU A 660 -6.56 -2.60 -3.25
CA LEU A 660 -7.72 -1.74 -3.03
C LEU A 660 -7.47 -0.80 -1.86
N ALA A 661 -6.98 -1.33 -0.73
CA ALA A 661 -6.70 -0.55 0.46
C ALA A 661 -5.49 -1.09 1.23
N TYR A 662 -4.66 -0.20 1.77
CA TYR A 662 -3.72 -0.53 2.83
C TYR A 662 -4.39 -0.43 4.20
N LEU A 663 -3.84 -1.15 5.19
CA LEU A 663 -4.27 -1.13 6.58
C LEU A 663 -3.10 -0.64 7.43
N PRO A 664 -3.24 0.49 8.13
CA PRO A 664 -2.22 0.92 9.07
C PRO A 664 -2.02 -0.11 10.17
N ARG A 665 -0.78 -0.40 10.53
CA ARG A 665 -0.46 -1.41 11.55
C ARG A 665 -1.13 -1.13 12.90
N GLY A 666 -1.27 0.15 13.27
CA GLY A 666 -1.95 0.56 14.49
C GLY A 666 -3.48 0.33 14.46
N VAL A 667 -4.04 0.10 13.27
CA VAL A 667 -5.45 -0.24 13.04
C VAL A 667 -5.62 -1.76 12.93
N ASP A 668 -4.84 -2.40 12.05
CA ASP A 668 -4.80 -3.85 11.90
C ASP A 668 -3.41 -4.35 11.47
N ASN A 669 -2.87 -5.29 12.25
CA ASN A 669 -1.60 -5.95 11.98
C ASN A 669 -1.74 -7.29 11.25
N SER A 670 -2.95 -7.84 11.14
CA SER A 670 -3.21 -9.05 10.34
C SER A 670 -4.65 -9.08 9.82
N SER A 671 -4.80 -8.74 8.55
CA SER A 671 -6.07 -8.65 7.83
C SER A 671 -6.71 -10.01 7.55
N ALA A 672 -8.04 -10.08 7.51
CA ALA A 672 -8.79 -11.30 7.19
C ALA A 672 -9.96 -11.08 6.21
N GLU A 673 -10.80 -12.10 6.02
CA GLU A 673 -11.87 -12.15 5.01
C GLU A 673 -12.76 -10.89 4.97
N GLN A 674 -13.34 -10.61 3.80
CA GLN A 674 -14.36 -9.56 3.64
C GLN A 674 -15.75 -10.19 3.42
N VAL A 675 -16.78 -9.56 3.97
CA VAL A 675 -18.17 -10.04 3.88
C VAL A 675 -19.10 -8.90 3.50
N THR A 676 -19.92 -9.11 2.47
CA THR A 676 -20.96 -8.14 2.08
C THR A 676 -22.16 -8.24 3.02
N VAL A 677 -22.72 -7.09 3.39
CA VAL A 677 -23.93 -7.00 4.20
C VAL A 677 -25.15 -7.35 3.33
N THR A 678 -25.70 -8.55 3.53
CA THR A 678 -26.82 -9.08 2.73
C THR A 678 -28.20 -8.90 3.38
N SER A 679 -28.27 -8.31 4.56
CA SER A 679 -29.49 -8.22 5.36
C SER A 679 -30.02 -6.80 5.47
N ASP A 680 -31.27 -6.59 5.06
CA ASP A 680 -31.98 -5.30 5.17
C ASP A 680 -32.09 -4.77 6.61
N ARG A 681 -31.94 -5.66 7.60
CA ARG A 681 -31.91 -5.28 9.02
C ARG A 681 -30.74 -4.36 9.36
N TRP A 682 -29.70 -4.35 8.54
CA TRP A 682 -28.50 -3.55 8.70
C TRP A 682 -28.54 -2.22 7.97
N LYS A 683 -29.67 -1.84 7.34
CA LYS A 683 -29.82 -0.49 6.79
C LYS A 683 -29.44 0.54 7.85
N PRO A 684 -28.54 1.49 7.53
CA PRO A 684 -28.12 1.92 6.19
C PRO A 684 -26.90 1.21 5.57
N LEU A 685 -26.31 0.20 6.22
CA LEU A 685 -25.10 -0.49 5.74
C LEU A 685 -25.37 -1.64 4.76
N PHE A 686 -26.60 -1.81 4.28
CA PHE A 686 -26.93 -2.82 3.28
C PHE A 686 -26.06 -2.64 2.02
N ASP A 687 -25.62 -3.76 1.43
CA ASP A 687 -24.67 -3.84 0.30
C ASP A 687 -23.27 -3.25 0.55
N LYS A 688 -22.96 -2.79 1.76
CA LYS A 688 -21.60 -2.39 2.13
C LYS A 688 -20.78 -3.61 2.54
N THR A 689 -19.46 -3.48 2.56
CA THR A 689 -18.54 -4.58 2.87
C THR A 689 -17.95 -4.39 4.26
N ILE A 690 -17.93 -5.46 5.05
CA ILE A 690 -17.24 -5.53 6.34
C ILE A 690 -15.93 -6.27 6.13
N HIS A 691 -14.83 -5.69 6.61
CA HIS A 691 -13.52 -6.30 6.70
C HIS A 691 -13.29 -6.84 8.12
N LEU A 692 -12.76 -8.07 8.21
CA LEU A 692 -12.47 -8.73 9.47
C LEU A 692 -10.98 -8.56 9.84
N SER A 693 -10.69 -8.49 11.14
CA SER A 693 -9.32 -8.45 11.66
C SER A 693 -8.98 -9.71 12.44
N PHE A 694 -7.98 -10.44 11.97
CA PHE A 694 -7.39 -11.55 12.71
C PHE A 694 -6.47 -11.04 13.83
N GLY A 695 -5.65 -10.03 13.54
CA GLY A 695 -4.63 -9.53 14.47
C GLY A 695 -5.21 -8.72 15.63
N ALA A 696 -6.06 -7.74 15.32
CA ALA A 696 -6.62 -6.82 16.30
C ALA A 696 -7.89 -7.35 16.99
N GLY A 697 -8.54 -8.38 16.42
CA GLY A 697 -9.79 -8.93 16.92
C GLY A 697 -10.95 -7.94 16.83
N ASN A 698 -11.07 -7.24 15.70
CA ASN A 698 -12.02 -6.15 15.43
C ASN A 698 -12.69 -6.33 14.06
N VAL A 699 -13.64 -5.44 13.74
CA VAL A 699 -14.24 -5.33 12.40
C VAL A 699 -14.20 -3.90 11.88
N PHE A 700 -14.18 -3.75 10.56
CA PHE A 700 -14.16 -2.46 9.89
C PHE A 700 -15.17 -2.42 8.75
N LEU A 701 -15.67 -1.23 8.43
CA LEU A 701 -16.38 -1.00 7.18
C LEU A 701 -15.36 -0.71 6.08
N LEU A 702 -15.41 -1.47 4.98
CA LEU A 702 -14.65 -1.22 3.77
C LEU A 702 -15.53 -0.45 2.78
N LEU A 703 -15.11 0.77 2.47
CA LEU A 703 -15.70 1.61 1.44
C LEU A 703 -14.86 1.52 0.16
N THR A 704 -15.49 1.74 -0.99
CA THR A 704 -14.83 1.67 -2.30
C THR A 704 -15.16 2.91 -3.11
N ASP A 705 -14.14 3.47 -3.74
CA ASP A 705 -14.20 4.62 -4.65
C ASP A 705 -13.66 4.24 -6.03
N HIS A 706 -14.13 4.94 -7.06
CA HIS A 706 -13.77 4.74 -8.47
C HIS A 706 -13.37 6.07 -9.09
N VAL A 707 -12.09 6.20 -9.44
CA VAL A 707 -11.55 7.39 -10.13
C VAL A 707 -11.02 6.95 -11.50
N GLY A 708 -11.76 7.27 -12.56
CA GLY A 708 -11.50 6.73 -13.89
C GLY A 708 -11.56 5.20 -13.88
N ASP A 709 -10.47 4.53 -14.30
CA ASP A 709 -10.34 3.07 -14.27
C ASP A 709 -9.76 2.53 -12.95
N ARG A 710 -9.48 3.39 -11.96
CA ARG A 710 -8.85 3.01 -10.68
C ARG A 710 -9.88 2.83 -9.58
N ARG A 711 -10.00 1.60 -9.06
CA ARG A 711 -10.62 1.32 -7.75
C ARG A 711 -9.62 1.57 -6.62
N GLN A 712 -10.11 2.15 -5.54
CA GLN A 712 -9.37 2.37 -4.29
C GLN A 712 -10.34 2.34 -3.10
N GLY A 713 -9.84 2.12 -1.90
CA GLY A 713 -10.66 1.84 -0.73
C GLY A 713 -10.35 2.72 0.47
N ALA A 714 -11.32 2.76 1.38
CA ALA A 714 -11.16 3.36 2.70
C ALA A 714 -11.65 2.40 3.78
N ILE A 715 -10.97 2.40 4.92
CA ILE A 715 -11.32 1.59 6.08
C ILE A 715 -11.84 2.50 7.19
N VAL A 716 -13.00 2.13 7.76
CA VAL A 716 -13.64 2.84 8.87
C VAL A 716 -13.80 1.87 10.04
N PRO A 717 -13.15 2.13 11.20
CA PRO A 717 -13.34 1.31 12.40
C PRO A 717 -14.80 1.24 12.84
N LEU A 718 -15.27 0.01 13.11
CA LEU A 718 -16.58 -0.23 13.71
C LEU A 718 -16.39 -0.60 15.19
N PRO A 719 -17.34 -0.24 16.07
CA PRO A 719 -17.23 -0.53 17.49
C PRO A 719 -17.46 -2.02 17.77
N GLY A 720 -16.68 -2.59 18.68
CA GLY A 720 -16.75 -3.99 19.08
C GLY A 720 -15.45 -4.74 18.83
N ASP A 721 -15.01 -5.43 19.87
CA ASP A 721 -13.89 -6.37 19.89
C ASP A 721 -14.38 -7.81 20.12
N PHE A 722 -13.55 -8.78 19.76
CA PHE A 722 -13.91 -10.19 19.74
C PHE A 722 -12.92 -11.05 20.53
N ALA A 723 -13.41 -12.18 21.03
CA ALA A 723 -12.66 -13.05 21.93
C ALA A 723 -11.49 -13.79 21.26
N SER A 724 -11.49 -13.88 19.93
CA SER A 724 -10.42 -14.51 19.14
C SER A 724 -10.19 -13.74 17.83
N GLY A 725 -9.10 -14.05 17.12
CA GLY A 725 -8.77 -13.43 15.83
C GLY A 725 -9.82 -13.79 14.78
N ILE A 726 -10.72 -12.86 14.47
CA ILE A 726 -11.85 -13.12 13.58
C ILE A 726 -11.36 -13.15 12.14
N HIS A 727 -11.68 -14.24 11.45
CA HIS A 727 -11.29 -14.36 10.05
C HIS A 727 -12.32 -14.99 9.12
N ARG A 728 -13.46 -15.45 9.63
CA ARG A 728 -14.56 -15.96 8.80
C ARG A 728 -15.90 -15.46 9.33
N ALA A 729 -16.79 -15.12 8.41
CA ALA A 729 -18.10 -14.60 8.77
C ALA A 729 -19.19 -14.96 7.77
N ARG A 730 -20.42 -15.19 8.24
CA ARG A 730 -21.60 -15.36 7.38
C ARG A 730 -22.81 -14.66 7.97
N PHE A 731 -23.62 -14.08 7.10
CA PHE A 731 -24.94 -13.60 7.50
C PHE A 731 -25.89 -14.79 7.65
N HIS A 732 -26.52 -14.91 8.82
CA HIS A 732 -27.42 -16.01 9.09
C HIS A 732 -28.72 -15.85 8.28
N PRO A 733 -29.18 -16.88 7.54
CA PRO A 733 -30.27 -16.76 6.56
C PRO A 733 -31.64 -16.40 7.17
N ARG A 734 -31.86 -16.73 8.46
CA ARG A 734 -33.15 -16.49 9.15
C ARG A 734 -33.22 -15.21 9.99
N ASP A 735 -32.21 -14.91 10.82
CA ASP A 735 -32.21 -13.73 11.69
C ASP A 735 -31.55 -12.50 11.05
N GLY A 736 -30.80 -12.68 9.95
CA GLY A 736 -30.15 -11.62 9.19
C GLY A 736 -29.06 -10.88 9.95
N GLN A 737 -28.44 -11.49 10.96
CA GLN A 737 -27.29 -10.95 11.69
C GLN A 737 -25.98 -11.60 11.23
N LEU A 738 -24.86 -10.96 11.56
CA LEU A 738 -23.54 -11.45 11.18
C LEU A 738 -23.02 -12.40 12.25
N TYR A 739 -22.71 -13.64 11.86
CA TYR A 739 -22.04 -14.61 12.71
C TYR A 739 -20.58 -14.72 12.29
N LEU A 740 -19.71 -14.83 13.28
CA LEU A 740 -18.26 -14.72 13.15
C LEU A 740 -17.62 -15.87 13.91
N VAL A 741 -16.59 -16.47 13.32
CA VAL A 741 -15.67 -17.35 14.03
C VAL A 741 -14.25 -16.86 13.87
N GLY A 742 -13.44 -17.20 14.87
CA GLY A 742 -12.04 -16.87 14.89
C GLY A 742 -11.25 -17.84 15.74
N MET A 743 -9.93 -17.68 15.67
CA MET A 743 -8.98 -18.45 16.46
C MET A 743 -7.85 -17.55 16.94
N GLN A 744 -7.23 -17.91 18.07
CA GLN A 744 -5.96 -17.32 18.46
C GLN A 744 -4.87 -17.79 17.49
N GLY A 745 -3.94 -16.91 17.16
CA GLY A 745 -2.80 -17.26 16.34
C GLY A 745 -1.69 -16.22 16.40
N TRP A 746 -0.87 -16.19 15.36
CA TRP A 746 0.30 -15.32 15.33
C TRP A 746 -0.12 -13.85 15.35
N LEU A 747 0.42 -13.11 16.31
CA LEU A 747 0.19 -11.68 16.51
C LEU A 747 -1.27 -11.28 16.78
N SER A 748 -2.13 -12.21 17.18
CA SER A 748 -3.49 -11.87 17.61
C SER A 748 -3.50 -11.32 19.03
N PHE A 749 -4.18 -10.19 19.25
CA PHE A 749 -4.38 -9.55 20.57
C PHE A 749 -5.70 -9.96 21.20
N THR A 750 -5.97 -11.27 21.21
CA THR A 750 -7.26 -11.84 21.59
C THR A 750 -7.11 -12.93 22.65
N PRO A 751 -8.05 -13.02 23.61
CA PRO A 751 -7.90 -13.85 24.81
C PRO A 751 -8.05 -15.35 24.59
N ASP A 752 -8.99 -15.79 23.74
CA ASP A 752 -9.47 -17.16 23.71
C ASP A 752 -8.94 -17.93 22.49
N ASP A 753 -8.75 -19.24 22.65
CA ASP A 753 -8.30 -20.19 21.60
C ASP A 753 -9.13 -20.07 20.31
N GLY A 754 -10.44 -19.89 20.44
CA GLY A 754 -11.34 -19.60 19.34
C GLY A 754 -12.70 -19.13 19.83
N CYS A 755 -13.48 -18.48 18.97
CA CYS A 755 -14.77 -17.94 19.35
C CYS A 755 -15.84 -18.21 18.29
N PHE A 756 -17.10 -18.25 18.74
CA PHE A 756 -18.27 -18.19 17.88
C PHE A 756 -19.19 -17.08 18.40
N GLN A 757 -19.30 -15.99 17.66
CA GLN A 757 -19.98 -14.78 18.14
C GLN A 757 -20.93 -14.23 17.09
N ARG A 758 -22.03 -13.62 17.53
CA ARG A 758 -22.97 -12.90 16.65
C ARG A 758 -22.79 -11.40 16.85
N TYR A 759 -22.36 -10.73 15.80
CA TYR A 759 -22.31 -9.27 15.73
C TYR A 759 -23.62 -8.75 15.15
N ARG A 760 -24.28 -7.86 15.89
CA ARG A 760 -25.68 -7.47 15.63
C ARG A 760 -25.86 -5.97 15.63
N PHE A 761 -26.42 -5.44 14.54
CA PHE A 761 -26.90 -4.07 14.53
C PHE A 761 -28.17 -3.94 15.37
N THR A 762 -28.17 -2.98 16.30
CA THR A 762 -29.26 -2.79 17.28
C THR A 762 -30.39 -1.90 16.77
N GLY A 763 -30.25 -1.31 15.57
CA GLY A 763 -31.21 -0.38 14.98
C GLY A 763 -31.01 1.08 15.38
N GLN A 764 -29.98 1.39 16.18
CA GLN A 764 -29.68 2.77 16.57
C GLN A 764 -29.13 3.60 15.38
N PRO A 765 -29.45 4.91 15.28
CA PRO A 765 -28.95 5.75 14.20
C PRO A 765 -27.42 5.76 14.09
N LEU A 766 -26.90 5.58 12.88
CA LEU A 766 -25.47 5.58 12.61
C LEU A 766 -25.01 6.96 12.11
N ALA A 767 -23.94 7.48 12.70
CA ALA A 767 -23.20 8.65 12.20
C ALA A 767 -21.98 8.24 11.35
N LEU A 768 -21.95 6.99 10.89
CA LEU A 768 -20.81 6.43 10.15
C LEU A 768 -20.72 6.99 8.73
N PRO A 769 -19.50 7.15 8.19
CA PRO A 769 -19.28 7.24 6.75
C PRO A 769 -19.82 6.01 6.03
N THR A 770 -20.39 6.22 4.85
CA THR A 770 -20.98 5.17 3.99
C THR A 770 -20.46 5.21 2.56
N ASP A 771 -19.83 6.32 2.17
CA ASP A 771 -19.26 6.52 0.84
C ASP A 771 -18.17 7.59 0.87
N PHE A 772 -17.27 7.58 -0.10
CA PHE A 772 -16.25 8.62 -0.28
C PHE A 772 -15.84 8.76 -1.75
N HIS A 773 -15.35 9.95 -2.13
CA HIS A 773 -14.77 10.18 -3.44
C HIS A 773 -13.59 11.14 -3.37
N VAL A 774 -12.48 10.81 -4.04
CA VAL A 774 -11.25 11.60 -3.98
C VAL A 774 -11.08 12.50 -5.19
N TYR A 775 -10.97 13.80 -4.93
CA TYR A 775 -10.66 14.84 -5.90
C TYR A 775 -9.26 15.39 -5.68
N GLN A 776 -8.66 15.99 -6.71
CA GLN A 776 -7.36 16.62 -6.58
C GLN A 776 -7.32 17.71 -5.49
N ASN A 777 -8.43 18.37 -5.18
CA ASN A 777 -8.49 19.44 -4.18
C ASN A 777 -9.16 19.02 -2.85
N GLY A 778 -9.45 17.73 -2.63
CA GLY A 778 -10.10 17.30 -1.41
C GLY A 778 -10.81 15.96 -1.49
N VAL A 779 -11.55 15.63 -0.44
CA VAL A 779 -12.31 14.37 -0.35
C VAL A 779 -13.77 14.67 -0.05
N MET A 780 -14.68 14.05 -0.79
CA MET A 780 -16.09 13.99 -0.47
C MET A 780 -16.35 12.77 0.43
N VAL A 781 -17.10 12.93 1.52
CA VAL A 781 -17.53 11.82 2.38
C VAL A 781 -19.02 11.89 2.60
N THR A 782 -19.73 10.79 2.38
CA THR A 782 -21.18 10.68 2.59
C THR A 782 -21.48 9.89 3.84
N PHE A 783 -22.30 10.44 4.74
CA PHE A 783 -22.67 9.83 6.01
C PHE A 783 -24.03 9.14 5.97
N ALA A 784 -24.18 8.11 6.81
CA ALA A 784 -25.40 7.31 6.99
C ALA A 784 -26.66 8.15 7.33
N LYS A 785 -26.47 9.25 8.06
CA LYS A 785 -27.51 10.22 8.42
C LYS A 785 -27.07 11.64 8.06
N ALA A 786 -28.03 12.57 8.04
CA ALA A 786 -27.73 13.98 7.77
C ALA A 786 -26.78 14.54 8.84
N VAL A 787 -25.79 15.36 8.44
CA VAL A 787 -24.76 15.97 9.30
C VAL A 787 -25.25 17.29 9.92
N THR A 788 -24.59 17.76 10.99
CA THR A 788 -24.90 19.07 11.60
C THR A 788 -24.02 20.17 10.98
N PRO A 789 -24.57 21.13 10.20
CA PRO A 789 -23.76 22.09 9.46
C PRO A 789 -22.81 22.93 10.30
N ASP A 790 -23.24 23.43 11.46
CA ASP A 790 -22.39 24.27 12.32
C ASP A 790 -21.22 23.49 12.91
N VAL A 791 -21.40 22.20 13.19
CA VAL A 791 -20.32 21.31 13.67
C VAL A 791 -19.33 21.05 12.54
N VAL A 792 -19.83 20.77 11.33
CA VAL A 792 -19.00 20.52 10.16
C VAL A 792 -18.22 21.77 9.75
N ALA A 793 -18.81 22.96 9.82
CA ALA A 793 -18.20 24.22 9.39
C ALA A 793 -17.00 24.65 10.26
N ASP A 794 -16.90 24.15 11.49
CA ASP A 794 -15.76 24.40 12.36
C ASP A 794 -14.57 23.53 11.94
N SER A 795 -13.51 24.16 11.43
CA SER A 795 -12.30 23.45 11.01
C SER A 795 -11.57 22.75 12.16
N GLN A 796 -11.76 23.16 13.42
CA GLN A 796 -11.14 22.50 14.58
C GLN A 796 -11.75 21.12 14.87
N ASN A 797 -12.93 20.83 14.30
CA ASN A 797 -13.59 19.54 14.43
C ASN A 797 -13.00 18.46 13.50
N HIS A 798 -12.05 18.82 12.64
CA HIS A 798 -11.53 17.92 11.61
C HIS A 798 -10.00 17.94 11.58
N PHE A 799 -9.42 16.84 11.13
CA PHE A 799 -7.98 16.70 10.98
C PHE A 799 -7.65 15.76 9.83
N ALA A 800 -6.60 16.08 9.09
CA ALA A 800 -6.09 15.23 8.02
C ALA A 800 -4.57 15.09 8.13
N GLN A 801 -4.07 13.88 7.87
CA GLN A 801 -2.65 13.61 7.74
C GLN A 801 -2.41 12.49 6.72
N ALA A 802 -1.21 12.40 6.15
CA ALA A 802 -0.88 11.39 5.16
C ALA A 802 0.53 10.80 5.31
N TRP A 803 0.68 9.57 4.83
CA TRP A 803 1.96 8.85 4.78
C TRP A 803 2.01 7.82 3.66
N ASN A 804 3.21 7.33 3.39
CA ASN A 804 3.52 6.33 2.39
C ASN A 804 4.18 5.10 3.00
N TYR A 805 4.02 3.97 2.34
CA TYR A 805 4.79 2.76 2.60
C TYR A 805 5.80 2.48 1.50
N ARG A 806 6.84 1.71 1.82
CA ARG A 806 7.95 1.35 0.93
C ARG A 806 7.82 -0.10 0.47
N TYR A 807 7.74 -0.31 -0.84
CA TYR A 807 7.83 -1.65 -1.42
C TYR A 807 9.29 -2.10 -1.45
N SER A 808 9.66 -3.07 -0.60
CA SER A 808 11.03 -3.55 -0.46
C SER A 808 11.10 -4.99 0.07
N ALA A 809 12.30 -5.58 0.06
CA ALA A 809 12.56 -6.88 0.68
C ALA A 809 12.50 -6.86 2.23
N ALA A 810 12.38 -5.69 2.86
CA ALA A 810 12.23 -5.59 4.30
C ALA A 810 10.88 -6.15 4.76
N TYR A 811 10.82 -6.62 6.01
CA TYR A 811 9.56 -7.06 6.60
C TYR A 811 8.70 -5.84 6.95
N GLY A 812 7.65 -5.60 6.16
CA GLY A 812 6.80 -4.42 6.28
C GLY A 812 7.55 -3.13 5.92
N SER A 813 6.90 -2.01 6.24
CA SER A 813 7.44 -0.66 6.03
C SER A 813 7.10 0.22 7.22
N PRO A 814 8.04 1.09 7.66
CA PRO A 814 7.65 2.24 8.47
C PRO A 814 6.69 3.17 7.70
N GLU A 815 5.98 4.01 8.44
CA GLU A 815 5.13 5.07 7.89
C GLU A 815 6.02 6.26 7.50
N MET A 816 6.16 6.51 6.21
CA MET A 816 7.10 7.49 5.66
C MET A 816 6.38 8.76 5.22
N SER A 817 7.02 9.90 5.46
CA SER A 817 6.53 11.20 5.01
C SER A 817 6.43 11.26 3.48
N PRO A 818 5.29 11.67 2.88
CA PRO A 818 5.20 11.86 1.44
C PRO A 818 6.03 13.05 0.96
N THR A 819 6.16 14.12 1.76
CA THR A 819 6.95 15.29 1.37
C THR A 819 8.43 15.19 1.76
N HIS A 820 8.80 14.25 2.63
CA HIS A 820 10.17 13.93 3.00
C HIS A 820 10.40 12.40 2.92
N PRO A 821 10.55 11.81 1.70
CA PRO A 821 10.44 10.36 1.46
C PRO A 821 11.43 9.45 2.20
N HIS A 822 12.45 10.02 2.84
CA HIS A 822 13.47 9.30 3.61
C HIS A 822 13.26 9.40 5.12
N THR A 823 12.21 10.07 5.57
CA THR A 823 11.93 10.33 6.97
C THR A 823 10.67 9.60 7.41
N VAL A 824 10.77 8.92 8.55
CA VAL A 824 9.65 8.26 9.22
C VAL A 824 8.77 9.32 9.88
N GLY A 825 7.47 9.29 9.63
CA GLY A 825 6.50 10.24 10.16
C GLY A 825 5.37 10.54 9.19
N HIS A 826 4.42 11.35 9.63
CA HIS A 826 3.26 11.76 8.85
C HIS A 826 3.30 13.25 8.52
N ASP A 827 2.72 13.59 7.39
CA ASP A 827 2.52 14.98 6.97
C ASP A 827 1.10 15.41 7.37
N PRO A 828 0.95 16.38 8.28
CA PRO A 828 -0.36 16.99 8.52
C PRO A 828 -0.79 17.77 7.28
N LEU A 829 -2.05 17.60 6.90
CA LEU A 829 -2.65 18.26 5.74
C LEU A 829 -3.64 19.33 6.19
N LEU A 830 -3.54 20.52 5.58
CA LEU A 830 -4.46 21.62 5.85
C LEU A 830 -5.83 21.32 5.23
N ILE A 831 -6.85 21.19 6.09
CA ILE A 831 -8.26 21.27 5.67
C ILE A 831 -8.61 22.77 5.56
N GLN A 832 -8.59 23.29 4.33
CA GLN A 832 -8.78 24.73 4.08
C GLN A 832 -10.21 25.18 4.38
N SER A 833 -11.18 24.32 4.05
CA SER A 833 -12.61 24.55 4.30
C SER A 833 -13.39 23.24 4.24
N THR A 834 -14.57 23.23 4.85
CA THR A 834 -15.54 22.13 4.80
C THR A 834 -16.85 22.65 4.25
N HIS A 835 -17.52 21.84 3.44
CA HIS A 835 -18.79 22.23 2.80
C HIS A 835 -19.79 21.10 2.93
N VAL A 836 -20.94 21.38 3.54
CA VAL A 836 -22.07 20.44 3.54
C VAL A 836 -22.79 20.53 2.21
N MET A 837 -22.98 19.39 1.57
CA MET A 837 -23.62 19.30 0.26
C MET A 837 -25.16 19.41 0.36
N PRO A 838 -25.86 19.67 -0.76
CA PRO A 838 -27.32 19.84 -0.78
C PRO A 838 -28.12 18.64 -0.23
N ASP A 839 -27.56 17.43 -0.26
CA ASP A 839 -28.17 16.22 0.32
C ASP A 839 -28.16 16.20 1.85
N GLN A 840 -27.48 17.16 2.48
CA GLN A 840 -27.24 17.30 3.92
C GLN A 840 -26.52 16.10 4.56
N ARG A 841 -25.99 15.18 3.76
CA ARG A 841 -25.31 13.96 4.21
C ARG A 841 -23.88 13.91 3.76
N SER A 842 -23.55 14.57 2.66
CA SER A 842 -22.21 14.60 2.11
C SER A 842 -21.47 15.86 2.55
N VAL A 843 -20.20 15.69 2.87
CA VAL A 843 -19.29 16.78 3.26
C VAL A 843 -18.07 16.74 2.36
N PHE A 844 -17.77 17.87 1.72
CA PHE A 844 -16.51 18.05 1.01
C PHE A 844 -15.48 18.69 1.93
N TYR A 845 -14.37 17.99 2.14
CA TYR A 845 -13.21 18.47 2.89
C TYR A 845 -12.18 18.97 1.87
N ALA A 846 -12.02 20.29 1.76
CA ALA A 846 -11.06 20.89 0.84
C ALA A 846 -9.64 20.74 1.39
N ILE A 847 -8.83 19.90 0.74
CA ILE A 847 -7.45 19.58 1.10
C ILE A 847 -6.57 19.88 -0.13
N PRO A 848 -6.13 21.15 -0.32
CA PRO A 848 -5.41 21.57 -1.52
C PRO A 848 -4.13 20.78 -1.78
N ASP A 849 -3.47 20.31 -0.71
CA ASP A 849 -2.20 19.61 -0.76
C ASP A 849 -2.32 18.08 -0.90
N LEU A 850 -3.52 17.55 -1.13
CA LEU A 850 -3.72 16.12 -1.29
C LEU A 850 -2.91 15.55 -2.48
N GLN A 851 -2.21 14.45 -2.29
CA GLN A 851 -1.39 13.79 -3.31
C GLN A 851 -1.76 12.30 -3.37
N PRO A 852 -1.34 11.56 -4.42
CA PRO A 852 -1.36 10.11 -4.37
C PRO A 852 -0.49 9.64 -3.20
N VAL A 853 -1.12 8.96 -2.24
CA VAL A 853 -0.48 8.49 -1.00
C VAL A 853 -0.98 7.10 -0.64
N SER A 854 -0.13 6.33 0.05
CA SER A 854 -0.55 5.01 0.54
C SER A 854 -1.64 5.13 1.60
N MET A 855 -1.61 6.20 2.39
CA MET A 855 -2.62 6.47 3.40
C MET A 855 -2.89 7.97 3.56
N LEU A 856 -4.17 8.31 3.53
CA LEU A 856 -4.76 9.55 4.03
C LEU A 856 -5.63 9.17 5.24
N HIS A 857 -5.27 9.66 6.42
CA HIS A 857 -6.12 9.56 7.60
C HIS A 857 -6.95 10.84 7.73
N LEU A 858 -8.27 10.69 7.69
CA LEU A 858 -9.24 11.76 7.92
C LEU A 858 -10.01 11.50 9.20
N TYR A 859 -9.89 12.42 10.14
CA TYR A 859 -10.61 12.42 11.41
C TYR A 859 -11.66 13.53 11.38
N THR A 860 -12.94 13.21 11.60
CA THR A 860 -14.02 14.18 11.42
C THR A 860 -15.14 14.06 12.46
N GLN A 861 -15.50 15.19 13.05
CA GLN A 861 -16.66 15.31 13.92
C GLN A 861 -17.82 15.97 13.17
N VAL A 862 -18.93 15.25 12.97
CA VAL A 862 -20.09 15.73 12.18
C VAL A 862 -21.34 16.00 13.01
N HIS A 863 -21.36 15.58 14.27
CA HIS A 863 -22.36 15.95 15.28
C HIS A 863 -21.67 16.21 16.62
N SER A 864 -22.23 17.10 17.44
CA SER A 864 -21.68 17.39 18.77
C SER A 864 -21.87 16.25 19.78
N ASP A 865 -22.84 15.37 19.55
CA ASP A 865 -23.24 14.27 20.43
C ASP A 865 -22.76 12.89 19.95
N SER A 866 -22.03 12.82 18.82
CA SER A 866 -21.44 11.58 18.32
C SER A 866 -19.95 11.50 18.60
N ILE A 867 -19.41 10.29 18.53
CA ILE A 867 -17.97 10.06 18.49
C ILE A 867 -17.44 10.51 17.12
N PRO A 868 -16.27 11.18 17.04
CA PRO A 868 -15.64 11.49 15.77
C PRO A 868 -15.36 10.24 14.95
N GLN A 869 -15.44 10.36 13.63
CA GLN A 869 -15.26 9.26 12.70
C GLN A 869 -13.86 9.29 12.09
N GLU A 870 -13.23 8.12 11.98
CA GLU A 870 -11.95 7.92 11.31
C GLU A 870 -12.16 7.25 9.95
N LEU A 871 -11.48 7.77 8.92
CA LEU A 871 -11.37 7.14 7.63
C LEU A 871 -9.89 7.01 7.28
N PHE A 872 -9.47 5.79 6.96
CA PHE A 872 -8.14 5.47 6.47
C PHE A 872 -8.23 5.20 4.97
N VAL A 873 -7.99 6.23 4.17
CA VAL A 873 -8.21 6.25 2.72
C VAL A 873 -6.91 5.94 1.98
N THR A 874 -6.92 4.93 1.12
CA THR A 874 -5.84 4.71 0.16
C THR A 874 -6.07 5.56 -1.08
N VAL A 875 -5.11 6.41 -1.45
CA VAL A 875 -5.26 7.37 -2.55
C VAL A 875 -4.31 7.02 -3.68
N HIS A 876 -4.79 6.18 -4.60
CA HIS A 876 -4.03 5.81 -5.81
C HIS A 876 -4.22 6.82 -6.94
N ALA A 877 -5.44 7.34 -7.08
CA ALA A 877 -5.84 8.31 -8.09
C ALA A 877 -6.75 9.37 -7.48
N MET A 878 -6.86 10.51 -8.16
CA MET A 878 -7.69 11.65 -7.76
C MET A 878 -8.37 12.23 -9.01
N ASP A 879 -9.67 12.48 -8.95
CA ASP A 879 -10.41 13.09 -10.05
C ASP A 879 -10.08 14.59 -10.18
N SER A 880 -10.50 15.21 -11.28
CA SER A 880 -10.39 16.64 -11.52
C SER A 880 -10.91 17.44 -10.33
N PRO A 881 -10.33 18.61 -9.99
CA PRO A 881 -10.75 19.36 -8.81
C PRO A 881 -12.27 19.57 -8.74
N PHE A 882 -12.86 19.35 -7.56
CA PHE A 882 -14.26 19.65 -7.30
C PHE A 882 -14.47 21.17 -7.26
N THR A 883 -15.15 21.71 -8.27
CA THR A 883 -15.29 23.16 -8.47
C THR A 883 -16.58 23.76 -7.93
N ASP A 884 -17.54 22.92 -7.51
CA ASP A 884 -18.87 23.35 -7.06
C ASP A 884 -18.84 23.87 -5.61
N LEU A 885 -17.90 24.78 -5.33
CA LEU A 885 -17.71 25.41 -4.03
C LEU A 885 -17.91 26.92 -4.14
N PRO A 886 -18.56 27.55 -3.14
CA PRO A 886 -18.63 29.00 -3.07
C PRO A 886 -17.23 29.62 -3.04
N ASN A 887 -16.94 30.51 -3.99
CA ASN A 887 -15.64 31.19 -4.12
C ASN A 887 -14.44 30.25 -4.33
N TYR A 888 -14.63 29.13 -5.03
CA TYR A 888 -13.52 28.26 -5.41
C TYR A 888 -12.42 29.04 -6.15
N VAL A 889 -11.17 28.83 -5.75
CA VAL A 889 -9.99 29.35 -6.44
C VAL A 889 -9.13 28.17 -6.81
N ALA A 890 -8.81 28.03 -8.10
CA ALA A 890 -7.93 26.98 -8.57
C ALA A 890 -6.54 27.11 -7.92
N VAL A 891 -6.07 26.01 -7.35
CA VAL A 891 -4.71 25.88 -6.83
C VAL A 891 -3.94 25.03 -7.83
N GLU A 892 -3.03 25.67 -8.58
CA GLU A 892 -2.07 24.93 -9.39
C GLU A 892 -1.11 24.18 -8.47
N LYS A 893 -0.99 22.88 -8.70
CA LYS A 893 -0.01 22.04 -8.02
C LYS A 893 0.51 20.96 -8.96
N LEU A 894 1.72 20.52 -8.70
CA LEU A 894 2.26 19.33 -9.33
C LEU A 894 1.71 18.08 -8.62
N ILE A 895 1.25 17.10 -9.41
CA ILE A 895 0.85 15.79 -8.88
C ILE A 895 2.09 14.90 -8.79
N ALA A 896 2.42 14.46 -7.57
CA ALA A 896 3.54 13.57 -7.33
C ALA A 896 3.31 12.21 -7.98
N ALA A 897 4.40 11.53 -8.34
CA ALA A 897 4.31 10.17 -8.83
C ALA A 897 3.86 9.20 -7.72
N HIS A 898 3.21 8.12 -8.13
CA HIS A 898 2.76 7.10 -7.19
C HIS A 898 3.94 6.48 -6.41
N PRO A 899 3.84 6.30 -5.08
CA PRO A 899 4.92 5.77 -4.22
C PRO A 899 5.53 4.45 -4.74
N LEU A 900 4.69 3.46 -5.07
CA LEU A 900 5.14 2.19 -5.64
C LEU A 900 5.96 2.36 -6.94
N THR A 901 5.60 3.33 -7.79
CA THR A 901 6.34 3.57 -9.04
C THR A 901 7.74 4.07 -8.72
N VAL A 902 7.87 4.97 -7.73
CA VAL A 902 9.17 5.47 -7.26
C VAL A 902 10.02 4.32 -6.68
N ASP A 903 9.42 3.42 -5.90
CA ASP A 903 10.14 2.29 -5.31
C ASP A 903 10.60 1.27 -6.36
N MET A 904 9.72 0.89 -7.29
CA MET A 904 10.07 -0.01 -8.41
C MET A 904 11.22 0.54 -9.25
N ALA A 905 11.23 1.85 -9.43
CA ALA A 905 12.28 2.56 -10.12
C ALA A 905 13.61 2.44 -9.37
N ASN A 906 13.61 2.68 -8.05
CA ASN A 906 14.79 2.59 -7.19
C ASN A 906 15.35 1.16 -7.07
N LEU A 907 14.50 0.14 -7.24
CA LEU A 907 14.92 -1.27 -7.27
C LEU A 907 15.65 -1.66 -8.56
N THR A 908 15.50 -0.87 -9.63
CA THR A 908 16.21 -1.11 -10.88
C THR A 908 17.64 -0.61 -10.72
N PRO A 909 18.68 -1.46 -10.92
CA PRO A 909 20.06 -0.99 -10.85
C PRO A 909 20.25 0.18 -11.81
N PRO A 910 20.88 1.30 -11.38
CA PRO A 910 21.17 2.40 -12.29
C PRO A 910 21.97 1.83 -13.45
N GLN A 911 21.59 2.17 -14.69
CA GLN A 911 22.37 1.71 -15.84
C GLN A 911 23.82 2.18 -15.66
N PRO A 912 24.81 1.28 -15.83
CA PRO A 912 26.20 1.65 -15.75
C PRO A 912 26.45 2.84 -16.68
N ASN A 913 27.17 3.84 -16.18
CA ASN A 913 27.48 5.01 -16.99
C ASN A 913 28.28 4.55 -18.22
N PRO A 914 27.81 4.83 -19.46
CA PRO A 914 28.44 4.30 -20.68
C PRO A 914 29.92 4.69 -20.84
N TRP A 915 30.37 5.74 -20.16
CA TRP A 915 31.71 6.30 -20.27
C TRP A 915 32.64 5.91 -19.11
N GLN A 916 32.34 4.89 -18.31
CA GLN A 916 33.27 4.46 -17.24
C GLN A 916 34.47 3.64 -17.72
N GLN A 917 34.48 3.19 -18.99
CA GLN A 917 35.55 2.34 -19.51
C GLN A 917 36.77 3.17 -19.93
N PRO A 918 37.98 2.90 -19.40
CA PRO A 918 39.18 3.65 -19.74
C PRO A 918 39.51 3.66 -21.24
N ILE A 919 39.89 4.82 -21.77
CA ILE A 919 40.42 4.97 -23.13
C ILE A 919 41.95 5.13 -23.07
N GLU A 920 42.67 4.36 -23.88
CA GLU A 920 44.14 4.42 -23.94
C GLU A 920 44.63 5.83 -24.32
N ASN A 921 45.67 6.32 -23.63
CA ASN A 921 46.26 7.65 -23.81
C ASN A 921 45.29 8.82 -23.58
N ALA A 922 44.23 8.63 -22.80
CA ALA A 922 43.29 9.69 -22.45
C ALA A 922 43.96 10.80 -21.62
N ARG A 923 43.81 12.06 -22.06
CA ARG A 923 44.30 13.21 -21.30
C ARG A 923 43.37 13.48 -20.13
N GLN A 924 43.94 13.55 -18.93
CA GLN A 924 43.17 13.84 -17.73
C GLN A 924 42.74 15.32 -17.68
N ILE A 925 41.48 15.55 -17.33
CA ILE A 925 40.86 16.84 -17.08
C ILE A 925 40.14 16.72 -15.74
N ARG A 926 40.45 17.60 -14.78
CA ARG A 926 39.75 17.66 -13.50
C ARG A 926 38.87 18.90 -13.48
N ILE A 927 37.58 18.71 -13.21
CA ILE A 927 36.60 19.77 -13.03
C ILE A 927 36.18 19.73 -11.55
N GLN A 928 36.34 20.85 -10.86
CA GLN A 928 35.94 20.98 -9.47
C GLN A 928 34.69 21.86 -9.36
N VAL A 929 33.75 21.47 -8.51
CA VAL A 929 32.64 22.33 -8.10
C VAL A 929 33.17 23.42 -7.17
N GLY A 930 32.82 24.67 -7.45
CA GLY A 930 33.16 25.86 -6.69
C GLY A 930 31.94 26.49 -6.01
N PRO A 931 32.17 27.52 -5.17
CA PRO A 931 31.08 28.20 -4.46
C PRO A 931 30.09 28.87 -5.42
N ASN A 932 28.87 29.13 -4.93
CA ASN A 932 27.77 29.78 -5.66
C ASN A 932 27.37 29.03 -6.95
N LEU A 933 27.23 27.70 -6.88
CA LEU A 933 26.75 26.86 -7.98
C LEU A 933 27.56 27.05 -9.29
N GLN A 934 28.89 26.86 -9.22
CA GLN A 934 29.76 27.01 -10.39
C GLN A 934 30.71 25.85 -10.56
N TYR A 935 31.14 25.61 -11.80
CA TYR A 935 32.39 24.92 -12.05
C TYR A 935 33.55 25.90 -11.93
N VAL A 936 34.62 25.51 -11.21
CA VAL A 936 35.86 26.29 -11.15
C VAL A 936 36.47 26.41 -12.55
N GLN A 937 36.43 25.33 -13.33
CA GLN A 937 36.87 25.30 -14.72
C GLN A 937 35.67 25.57 -15.65
N LYS A 938 35.53 26.81 -16.13
CA LYS A 938 34.46 27.21 -17.07
C LYS A 938 34.80 26.99 -18.55
N GLU A 939 36.06 26.71 -18.88
CA GLU A 939 36.53 26.48 -20.26
C GLU A 939 37.45 25.26 -20.32
N ILE A 940 37.22 24.39 -21.30
CA ILE A 940 38.05 23.21 -21.57
C ILE A 940 38.44 23.22 -23.05
N ARG A 941 39.74 23.26 -23.35
CA ARG A 941 40.23 23.19 -24.74
C ARG A 941 40.64 21.78 -25.11
N THR A 942 40.25 21.34 -26.30
CA THR A 942 40.52 19.98 -26.80
C THR A 942 40.77 19.99 -28.31
N ARG A 943 41.47 18.97 -28.80
CA ARG A 943 41.55 18.69 -30.25
C ARG A 943 40.32 17.89 -30.68
N PRO A 944 39.92 17.94 -31.96
CA PRO A 944 38.94 17.00 -32.50
C PRO A 944 39.26 15.54 -32.17
N ASN A 945 38.28 14.78 -31.68
CA ASN A 945 38.38 13.35 -31.39
C ASN A 945 39.49 12.94 -30.38
N GLU A 946 39.93 13.87 -29.53
CA GLU A 946 40.93 13.66 -28.49
C GLU A 946 40.37 12.73 -27.40
N PRO A 947 41.09 11.67 -26.97
CA PRO A 947 40.66 10.85 -25.85
C PRO A 947 40.86 11.62 -24.53
N LEU A 948 39.82 11.68 -23.71
CA LEU A 948 39.77 12.46 -22.47
C LEU A 948 39.37 11.58 -21.30
N HIS A 949 39.98 11.82 -20.15
CA HIS A 949 39.62 11.27 -18.85
C HIS A 949 39.16 12.44 -17.97
N LEU A 950 37.85 12.57 -17.75
CA LEU A 950 37.29 13.65 -16.96
C LEU A 950 36.96 13.15 -15.55
N ILE A 951 37.45 13.89 -14.56
CA ILE A 951 37.10 13.69 -13.15
C ILE A 951 36.31 14.91 -12.68
N LEU A 952 35.07 14.68 -12.23
CA LEU A 952 34.28 15.69 -11.54
C LEU A 952 34.44 15.51 -10.03
N GLU A 953 34.95 16.55 -9.36
CA GLU A 953 35.14 16.59 -7.92
C GLU A 953 34.13 17.53 -7.28
N ASN A 954 33.37 17.04 -6.29
CA ASN A 954 32.35 17.81 -5.60
C ASN A 954 32.72 18.06 -4.12
N PRO A 955 33.46 19.14 -3.80
CA PRO A 955 33.71 19.53 -2.41
C PRO A 955 32.51 20.25 -1.75
N ASP A 956 31.43 20.50 -2.49
CA ASP A 956 30.24 21.23 -2.03
C ASP A 956 29.34 20.36 -1.13
N VAL A 957 28.33 20.98 -0.52
CA VAL A 957 27.35 20.33 0.36
C VAL A 957 26.10 19.84 -0.38
N VAL A 958 25.94 20.20 -1.66
CA VAL A 958 24.83 19.75 -2.51
C VAL A 958 25.33 18.82 -3.64
N PRO A 959 24.50 17.91 -4.17
CA PRO A 959 24.88 17.03 -5.28
C PRO A 959 25.03 17.78 -6.61
N HIS A 960 25.95 17.33 -7.47
CA HIS A 960 26.19 17.91 -8.79
C HIS A 960 26.53 16.85 -9.83
N ASN A 961 26.26 17.09 -11.11
CA ASN A 961 26.80 16.29 -12.21
C ASN A 961 27.48 17.19 -13.25
N TRP A 962 27.94 16.63 -14.36
CA TRP A 962 28.47 17.34 -15.52
C TRP A 962 27.94 16.68 -16.79
N VAL A 963 27.31 17.48 -17.65
CA VAL A 963 26.69 17.02 -18.91
C VAL A 963 27.23 17.87 -20.06
N LEU A 964 27.83 17.24 -21.07
CA LEU A 964 28.23 17.88 -22.34
C LEU A 964 27.09 17.77 -23.34
N ALA A 965 26.73 18.89 -23.96
CA ALA A 965 25.65 18.96 -24.93
C ALA A 965 26.13 19.46 -26.31
N GLU A 966 25.30 19.23 -27.34
CA GLU A 966 25.52 19.73 -28.69
C GLU A 966 25.62 21.26 -28.74
N SER A 967 26.41 21.77 -29.68
CA SER A 967 26.59 23.22 -29.87
C SER A 967 25.25 23.94 -30.06
N GLY A 968 25.07 25.08 -29.39
CA GLY A 968 23.83 25.88 -29.45
C GLY A 968 22.63 25.34 -28.67
N THR A 969 22.77 24.24 -27.91
CA THR A 969 21.63 23.59 -27.23
C THR A 969 21.50 23.87 -25.73
N LEU A 970 22.40 24.68 -25.13
CA LEU A 970 22.44 24.94 -23.69
C LEU A 970 21.07 25.31 -23.10
N GLN A 971 20.36 26.25 -23.72
CA GLN A 971 19.07 26.73 -23.22
C GLN A 971 17.98 25.66 -23.31
N ALA A 972 17.93 24.91 -24.42
CA ALA A 972 16.95 23.84 -24.61
C ALA A 972 17.17 22.68 -23.63
N VAL A 973 18.43 22.25 -23.43
CA VAL A 973 18.77 21.19 -22.46
C VAL A 973 18.53 21.68 -21.02
N GLY A 974 18.88 22.92 -20.72
CA GLY A 974 18.60 23.54 -19.42
C GLY A 974 17.11 23.59 -19.07
N GLN A 975 16.26 23.98 -20.02
CA GLN A 975 14.81 23.99 -19.81
C GLN A 975 14.25 22.60 -19.54
N MET A 976 14.74 21.56 -20.24
CA MET A 976 14.36 20.17 -19.95
C MET A 976 14.77 19.75 -18.54
N THR A 977 15.93 20.20 -18.05
CA THR A 977 16.39 19.94 -16.68
C THR A 977 15.41 20.48 -15.63
N ASN A 978 14.87 21.69 -15.82
CA ASN A 978 13.91 22.26 -14.86
C ASN A 978 12.64 21.42 -14.72
N GLN A 979 12.25 20.71 -15.79
CA GLN A 979 11.10 19.82 -15.79
C GLN A 979 11.39 18.48 -15.08
N LEU A 980 12.67 18.12 -14.88
CA LEU A 980 13.05 16.87 -14.22
C LEU A 980 12.75 16.85 -12.72
N VAL A 981 12.58 18.01 -12.07
CA VAL A 981 12.21 18.06 -10.64
C VAL A 981 10.87 17.36 -10.38
N ALA A 982 10.02 17.31 -11.41
CA ALA A 982 8.71 16.68 -11.38
C ALA A 982 8.71 15.22 -11.82
N ASP A 983 9.84 14.71 -12.33
CA ASP A 983 9.93 13.37 -12.89
C ASP A 983 10.45 12.39 -11.82
N PRO A 984 9.66 11.39 -11.41
CA PRO A 984 10.06 10.40 -10.39
C PRO A 984 11.26 9.54 -10.80
N GLN A 985 11.54 9.45 -12.10
CA GLN A 985 12.67 8.71 -12.66
C GLN A 985 13.92 9.58 -12.82
N ALA A 986 13.85 10.87 -12.47
CA ALA A 986 14.97 11.80 -12.64
C ALA A 986 16.20 11.32 -11.87
N ALA A 987 16.04 10.91 -10.60
CA ALA A 987 17.15 10.42 -9.78
C ALA A 987 17.86 9.22 -10.42
N ILE A 988 17.11 8.26 -10.97
CA ILE A 988 17.68 7.06 -11.63
C ILE A 988 18.43 7.42 -12.89
N ARG A 989 17.90 8.38 -13.67
CA ARG A 989 18.58 8.96 -14.83
C ARG A 989 19.69 9.95 -14.46
N GLN A 990 20.09 10.03 -13.18
CA GLN A 990 21.16 10.93 -12.72
C GLN A 990 20.84 12.41 -13.01
N TYR A 991 19.55 12.75 -13.03
CA TYR A 991 18.99 14.03 -13.44
C TYR A 991 19.45 14.48 -14.84
N VAL A 992 19.76 13.53 -15.74
CA VAL A 992 20.13 13.79 -17.13
C VAL A 992 18.87 13.72 -18.00
N PRO A 993 18.50 14.79 -18.73
CA PRO A 993 17.34 14.79 -19.61
C PRO A 993 17.44 13.73 -20.72
N SER A 994 16.33 13.09 -21.08
CA SER A 994 16.32 12.18 -22.25
C SER A 994 16.31 12.98 -23.55
N SER A 995 17.50 13.29 -24.08
CA SER A 995 17.65 14.08 -25.31
C SER A 995 18.84 13.61 -26.14
N ARG A 996 18.67 13.62 -27.47
CA ARG A 996 19.77 13.37 -28.43
C ARG A 996 20.87 14.44 -28.38
N ALA A 997 20.57 15.61 -27.82
CA ALA A 997 21.53 16.70 -27.70
C ALA A 997 22.59 16.44 -26.62
N ILE A 998 22.42 15.42 -25.78
CA ILE A 998 23.38 15.06 -24.74
C ILE A 998 24.43 14.14 -25.34
N LEU A 999 25.69 14.57 -25.29
CA LEU A 999 26.82 13.88 -25.89
C LEU A 999 27.51 12.95 -24.89
N VAL A 1000 27.72 13.44 -23.67
CA VAL A 1000 28.47 12.76 -22.60
C VAL A 1000 27.99 13.27 -21.24
N TYR A 1001 27.95 12.43 -20.21
CA TYR A 1001 27.64 12.88 -18.85
C TYR A 1001 28.35 12.08 -17.75
N THR A 1002 28.53 12.69 -16.58
CA THR A 1002 28.83 11.98 -15.32
C THR A 1002 27.54 11.59 -14.59
N ASN A 1003 27.60 10.57 -13.74
CA ASN A 1003 26.54 10.38 -12.75
C ASN A 1003 26.49 11.55 -11.76
N ILE A 1004 25.44 11.62 -10.95
CA ILE A 1004 25.40 12.55 -9.82
C ILE A 1004 26.53 12.23 -8.86
N VAL A 1005 27.31 13.25 -8.55
CA VAL A 1005 28.42 13.23 -7.60
C VAL A 1005 27.92 13.83 -6.29
N GLN A 1006 27.83 12.97 -5.28
CA GLN A 1006 27.41 13.37 -3.94
C GLN A 1006 28.43 14.31 -3.28
N PRO A 1007 28.03 15.06 -2.24
CA PRO A 1007 28.94 15.88 -1.44
C PRO A 1007 30.21 15.11 -1.03
N LYS A 1008 31.36 15.79 -1.11
CA LYS A 1008 32.68 15.26 -0.74
C LYS A 1008 33.11 14.01 -1.53
N SER A 1009 32.54 13.79 -2.71
CA SER A 1009 32.83 12.65 -3.57
C SER A 1009 33.37 13.11 -4.95
N GLU A 1010 33.88 12.16 -5.73
CA GLU A 1010 34.27 12.38 -7.13
C GLU A 1010 33.74 11.26 -8.04
N PHE A 1011 33.63 11.55 -9.33
CA PHE A 1011 33.22 10.57 -10.35
C PHE A 1011 34.03 10.76 -11.63
N GLU A 1012 34.43 9.66 -12.25
CA GLU A 1012 35.27 9.66 -13.44
C GLU A 1012 34.57 9.07 -14.67
N ILE A 1013 34.87 9.66 -15.83
CA ILE A 1013 34.40 9.20 -17.14
C ILE A 1013 35.51 9.36 -18.19
N TYR A 1014 35.41 8.57 -19.27
CA TYR A 1014 36.32 8.51 -20.39
C TYR A 1014 35.55 8.61 -21.69
N PHE A 1015 35.91 9.58 -22.53
CA PHE A 1015 35.22 9.83 -23.79
C PHE A 1015 36.16 10.46 -24.81
N ARG A 1016 35.70 10.57 -26.06
CA ARG A 1016 36.39 11.35 -27.09
C ARG A 1016 35.68 12.68 -27.27
N SER A 1017 36.44 13.78 -27.32
CA SER A 1017 35.87 15.09 -27.66
C SER A 1017 35.17 15.05 -29.03
N PRO A 1018 34.20 15.95 -29.27
CA PRO A 1018 33.51 16.02 -30.58
C PRO A 1018 34.47 16.10 -31.77
N GLN A 1019 34.08 15.52 -32.90
CA GLN A 1019 34.90 15.53 -34.13
C GLN A 1019 34.89 16.87 -34.84
N GLU A 1020 33.76 17.59 -34.78
CA GLU A 1020 33.62 18.87 -35.45
C GLU A 1020 34.16 20.00 -34.55
N PRO A 1021 35.09 20.84 -35.05
CA PRO A 1021 35.51 22.03 -34.34
C PRO A 1021 34.31 22.94 -34.00
N GLY A 1022 34.29 23.47 -32.79
CA GLY A 1022 33.16 24.26 -32.29
C GLY A 1022 33.18 24.45 -30.78
N ARG A 1023 32.19 25.18 -30.29
CA ARG A 1023 31.95 25.39 -28.85
C ARG A 1023 30.79 24.52 -28.41
N TYR A 1024 31.04 23.65 -27.45
CA TYR A 1024 30.07 22.69 -26.92
C TYR A 1024 29.80 23.03 -25.46
N PRO A 1025 28.56 23.40 -25.09
CA PRO A 1025 28.26 23.74 -23.71
C PRO A 1025 28.32 22.50 -22.82
N PHE A 1026 28.80 22.66 -21.60
CA PHE A 1026 28.58 21.72 -20.52
C PHE A 1026 27.86 22.38 -19.36
N LEU A 1027 27.03 21.63 -18.63
CA LEU A 1027 26.16 22.14 -17.59
C LEU A 1027 25.92 21.11 -16.48
N CYS A 1028 25.59 21.59 -15.28
CA CYS A 1028 25.04 20.77 -14.20
C CYS A 1028 23.54 20.64 -14.41
N THR A 1029 23.04 19.43 -14.60
CA THR A 1029 21.62 19.15 -14.78
C THR A 1029 20.94 18.71 -13.48
N PHE A 1030 21.56 18.94 -12.32
CA PHE A 1030 20.81 18.91 -11.07
C PHE A 1030 19.80 20.08 -11.08
N PRO A 1031 18.53 19.87 -10.65
CA PRO A 1031 17.47 20.86 -10.80
C PRO A 1031 17.87 22.26 -10.31
N GLY A 1032 17.62 23.29 -11.11
CA GLY A 1032 17.94 24.68 -10.79
C GLY A 1032 19.40 25.12 -10.95
N HIS A 1033 20.36 24.20 -11.14
CA HIS A 1033 21.80 24.55 -11.16
C HIS A 1033 22.28 25.11 -12.51
N TRP A 1034 21.81 24.55 -13.64
CA TRP A 1034 22.36 24.80 -14.98
C TRP A 1034 22.38 26.28 -15.40
N THR A 1035 21.45 27.09 -14.88
CA THR A 1035 21.29 28.51 -15.23
C THR A 1035 22.57 29.30 -14.96
N ILE A 1036 23.37 28.85 -14.00
CA ILE A 1036 24.62 29.46 -13.56
C ILE A 1036 25.79 28.47 -13.66
N MET A 1037 25.54 27.19 -13.36
CA MET A 1037 26.55 26.14 -13.34
C MET A 1037 26.76 25.52 -14.72
N ASN A 1038 27.40 26.28 -15.60
CA ASN A 1038 27.74 25.84 -16.95
C ASN A 1038 29.11 26.39 -17.40
N GLY A 1039 29.62 25.86 -18.51
CA GLY A 1039 30.85 26.27 -19.16
C GLY A 1039 30.92 25.74 -20.59
N GLU A 1040 32.08 25.87 -21.25
CA GLU A 1040 32.25 25.46 -22.64
C GLU A 1040 33.47 24.54 -22.84
N MET A 1041 33.27 23.49 -23.63
CA MET A 1041 34.34 22.76 -24.28
C MET A 1041 34.58 23.36 -25.67
N ILE A 1042 35.78 23.90 -25.88
CA ILE A 1042 36.23 24.43 -27.17
C ILE A 1042 37.03 23.35 -27.88
N VAL A 1043 36.49 22.88 -29.00
CA VAL A 1043 37.16 21.93 -29.89
C VAL A 1043 37.80 22.72 -31.02
N GLU A 1044 39.13 22.77 -31.05
CA GLU A 1044 39.88 23.56 -32.04
C GLU A 1044 41.01 22.74 -32.67
N ARG A 1045 41.24 22.98 -33.97
CA ARG A 1045 42.41 22.44 -34.65
C ARG A 1045 43.59 23.33 -34.23
N LEU A 1046 44.35 22.91 -33.22
CA LEU A 1046 45.58 23.61 -32.84
C LEU A 1046 46.48 23.76 -34.08
N PRO A 1047 47.18 24.90 -34.24
CA PRO A 1047 48.19 25.04 -35.29
C PRO A 1047 49.21 23.92 -35.17
N ALA A 1048 49.57 23.29 -36.29
CA ALA A 1048 50.68 22.36 -36.32
C ALA A 1048 51.96 23.10 -35.87
N ASN A 1049 52.56 22.66 -34.77
CA ASN A 1049 53.94 23.02 -34.42
C ASN A 1049 54.90 22.24 -35.30
#